data_AF-A0A6J4XLM7-F1
#
_entry.id   AF-A0A6J4XLM7-F1
#
_cell.length_a   1.000
_cell.length_b   1.000
_cell.length_c   1.000
_cell.angle_alpha   90.00
_cell.angle_beta   90.00
_cell.angle_gamma   90.00
#
_symmetry.space_group_name_H-M   'P 1'
#
loop_
_entity.id
_entity.type
_entity.pdbx_description
1 polymer ?
#
loop_
_entity_poly.entity_id
_entity_poly.type
_entity_poly.pdbx_seq_one_letter_code
_entity_poly.pdbx_strand_id
1 'polypeptide(L)'
;MTTGAKNIKNLKRHQLSVISVVLLFTIGASLGTAEVSPAARILQLTPEKDHYFLGPYLDYLEDPEKKLTIDDVSSPQLAAPYIKHRHKLLNLGLNTNAYWIRFTVNPSEVQNLDSTWLLYFGWPNTIDYATLYIPESPNAGWSTKEVGRLLPTGPARLPSTPVTFLSSQGRGQPLTFYLRIESSDTKQMPLQILTDEAYQDLSRWRSLWFGIYYGIMLAMFLYNLILLFSLRELNRLYYLIYLLFIILLFLAANGLLLEFFNVGIPLGRILVIIFICLVFFWGNLFAKSFLITKKHAPFFDRLLSLAMVLSLVLAVTLPFASLTVMTLAIAILSIVVPPVFLVTAFICWRRGFRPARFFLIAFATLALSTMFEALVTFNILPYLTEYSAQFGSAIEVILLQLALADRFRILSREHDEFRHSLSLAREVQQNLLPHQNPQIDGLDIAGKSIYCDETGGDYFDFIIADTGEDGPIGIAIGDVSGHGISSALLMATVRSSLRQRSFMPGGPDRVLSDVNRRLARDVEDSGQFMTMFYMKIDPAKRDIRWVRAGHDPAIFYDPEKDAFEELGGPGVALGVVEDWEFEENTKESLQTGQIIFLSTDGIWEARNQQGEMFGKETIYDILRSNSALGANEILVAILETLDRFQEGAKIEDDITLVVIKIIG
;
A
#
# COMPACT_ATOMS: atom_id res chain seq x y z
N MET A 1 8.58 -29.78 -23.59
CA MET A 1 8.22 -30.15 -22.20
C MET A 1 9.42 -30.32 -21.24
N THR A 2 10.64 -29.84 -21.52
CA THR A 2 11.83 -30.10 -20.68
C THR A 2 12.57 -28.85 -20.16
N THR A 3 12.01 -27.64 -20.32
CA THR A 3 12.61 -26.38 -19.84
C THR A 3 12.00 -25.86 -18.53
N GLY A 4 10.80 -26.31 -18.13
CA GLY A 4 10.13 -25.86 -16.90
C GLY A 4 10.70 -26.43 -15.58
N ALA A 5 11.32 -27.61 -15.61
CA ALA A 5 11.81 -28.30 -14.41
C ALA A 5 13.14 -27.74 -13.87
N LYS A 6 13.97 -27.09 -14.72
CA LYS A 6 15.25 -26.47 -14.29
C LYS A 6 15.05 -25.17 -13.52
N ASN A 7 14.03 -24.37 -13.86
CA ASN A 7 13.75 -23.09 -13.17
C ASN A 7 13.19 -23.27 -11.75
N ILE A 8 12.42 -24.34 -11.49
CA ILE A 8 11.87 -24.62 -10.15
C ILE A 8 12.98 -25.11 -9.18
N LYS A 9 14.01 -25.80 -9.69
CA LYS A 9 15.17 -26.22 -8.89
C LYS A 9 16.09 -25.04 -8.52
N ASN A 10 16.31 -24.09 -9.43
CA ASN A 10 17.13 -22.90 -9.15
C ASN A 10 16.46 -21.93 -8.18
N LEU A 11 15.12 -21.80 -8.22
CA LEU A 11 14.39 -20.95 -7.27
C LEU A 11 14.42 -21.51 -5.83
N LYS A 12 14.33 -22.84 -5.67
CA LYS A 12 14.51 -23.50 -4.36
C LYS A 12 15.93 -23.34 -3.80
N ARG A 13 16.95 -23.34 -4.66
CA ARG A 13 18.36 -23.23 -4.25
C ARG A 13 18.70 -21.82 -3.72
N HIS A 14 18.13 -20.77 -4.31
CA HIS A 14 18.29 -19.40 -3.80
C HIS A 14 17.48 -19.13 -2.51
N GLN A 15 16.31 -19.73 -2.35
CA GLN A 15 15.55 -19.64 -1.09
C GLN A 15 16.25 -20.38 0.07
N LEU A 16 16.87 -21.53 -0.20
CA LEU A 16 17.71 -22.20 0.80
C LEU A 16 18.95 -21.39 1.17
N SER A 17 19.62 -20.71 0.22
CA SER A 17 20.80 -19.90 0.54
C SER A 17 20.49 -18.69 1.44
N VAL A 18 19.30 -18.07 1.31
CA VAL A 18 18.91 -16.95 2.20
C VAL A 18 18.58 -17.46 3.61
N ILE A 19 17.89 -18.60 3.73
CA ILE A 19 17.63 -19.25 5.03
C ILE A 19 18.94 -19.70 5.69
N SER A 20 19.90 -20.20 4.91
CA SER A 20 21.23 -20.57 5.41
C SER A 20 22.02 -19.37 5.91
N VAL A 21 21.93 -18.20 5.26
CA VAL A 21 22.62 -16.97 5.72
C VAL A 21 22.02 -16.45 7.03
N VAL A 22 20.70 -16.57 7.21
CA VAL A 22 20.01 -16.20 8.46
C VAL A 22 20.36 -17.17 9.61
N LEU A 23 20.49 -18.48 9.33
CA LEU A 23 20.89 -19.48 10.32
C LEU A 23 22.39 -19.44 10.66
N LEU A 24 23.26 -19.14 9.69
CA LEU A 24 24.71 -19.05 9.90
C LEU A 24 25.10 -17.87 10.80
N PHE A 25 24.38 -16.76 10.76
CA PHE A 25 24.64 -15.64 11.66
C PHE A 25 24.14 -15.89 13.10
N THR A 26 23.12 -16.73 13.30
CA THR A 26 22.69 -17.15 14.64
C THR A 26 23.58 -18.23 15.29
N ILE A 27 24.34 -18.99 14.48
CA ILE A 27 25.16 -20.12 14.97
C ILE A 27 26.64 -19.70 15.19
N GLY A 28 27.10 -18.59 14.59
CA GLY A 28 28.49 -18.14 14.66
C GLY A 28 29.02 -17.66 16.02
N ALA A 29 28.20 -17.60 17.07
CA ALA A 29 28.60 -17.11 18.40
C ALA A 29 28.54 -18.18 19.51
N SER A 30 28.49 -19.47 19.17
CA SER A 30 28.44 -20.57 20.14
C SER A 30 29.82 -21.14 20.49
N LEU A 31 30.82 -20.30 20.76
CA LEU A 31 32.10 -20.75 21.28
C LEU A 31 32.37 -20.08 22.63
N GLY A 32 32.09 -20.84 23.71
CA GLY A 32 32.61 -20.54 25.05
C GLY A 32 31.57 -20.29 26.14
N THR A 33 30.67 -21.24 26.43
CA THR A 33 30.07 -21.32 27.77
C THR A 33 31.05 -22.04 28.69
N ALA A 34 32.06 -21.32 29.20
CA ALA A 34 32.79 -21.80 30.35
C ALA A 34 31.87 -21.69 31.58
N GLU A 35 31.44 -22.82 32.12
CA GLU A 35 30.90 -22.88 33.47
C GLU A 35 31.99 -22.42 34.44
N VAL A 36 31.72 -21.36 35.20
CA VAL A 36 32.65 -20.87 36.22
C VAL A 36 32.65 -21.88 37.37
N SER A 37 33.84 -22.44 37.67
CA SER A 37 34.05 -23.39 38.76
C SER A 37 33.58 -22.84 40.11
N PRO A 38 32.93 -23.63 40.98
CA PRO A 38 32.34 -23.19 42.25
C PRO A 38 33.34 -22.72 43.33
N ALA A 39 34.65 -22.75 43.04
CA ALA A 39 35.72 -22.54 44.03
C ALA A 39 36.26 -21.10 44.12
N ALA A 40 35.97 -20.20 43.19
CA ALA A 40 36.43 -18.80 43.26
C ALA A 40 35.27 -17.82 43.11
N ARG A 41 34.56 -17.54 44.22
CA ARG A 41 33.52 -16.49 44.29
C ARG A 41 34.08 -15.07 44.40
N ILE A 42 35.40 -14.95 44.48
CA ILE A 42 36.11 -13.68 44.44
C ILE A 42 36.50 -13.46 42.99
N LEU A 43 36.02 -12.37 42.38
CA LEU A 43 36.42 -11.98 41.03
C LEU A 43 37.88 -11.52 41.07
N GLN A 44 38.76 -12.25 40.39
CA GLN A 44 40.15 -11.85 40.19
C GLN A 44 40.22 -10.99 38.94
N LEU A 45 40.61 -9.72 39.09
CA LEU A 45 40.89 -8.86 37.95
C LEU A 45 42.29 -9.19 37.43
N THR A 46 42.38 -9.72 36.21
CA THR A 46 43.64 -9.94 35.51
C THR A 46 43.89 -8.84 34.47
N PRO A 47 45.15 -8.46 34.19
CA PRO A 47 45.49 -7.47 33.16
C PRO A 47 45.13 -7.90 31.73
N GLU A 48 44.98 -9.21 31.48
CA GLU A 48 44.74 -9.79 30.15
C GLU A 48 43.28 -9.67 29.68
N LYS A 49 42.35 -9.35 30.60
CA LYS A 49 40.93 -9.21 30.29
C LYS A 49 40.48 -7.80 30.65
N ASP A 50 39.69 -7.22 29.76
CA ASP A 50 39.19 -5.86 29.81
C ASP A 50 37.71 -5.76 30.28
N HIS A 51 37.00 -6.88 30.32
CA HIS A 51 35.62 -6.96 30.81
C HIS A 51 35.27 -8.30 31.49
N TYR A 52 34.31 -8.26 32.43
CA TYR A 52 33.81 -9.40 33.19
C TYR A 52 32.30 -9.29 33.42
N PHE A 53 31.56 -10.37 33.16
CA PHE A 53 30.17 -10.50 33.60
C PHE A 53 30.12 -10.83 35.08
N LEU A 54 29.44 -9.99 35.86
CA LEU A 54 29.32 -10.17 37.30
C LEU A 54 28.38 -11.31 37.69
N GLY A 55 27.40 -11.65 36.86
CA GLY A 55 26.32 -12.59 37.18
C GLY A 55 26.73 -13.84 38.00
N PRO A 56 27.75 -14.62 37.59
CA PRO A 56 28.20 -15.81 38.32
C PRO A 56 28.89 -15.54 39.68
N TYR A 57 29.25 -14.30 39.96
CA TYR A 57 29.95 -13.82 41.15
C TYR A 57 29.04 -13.04 42.11
N LEU A 58 27.74 -12.93 41.80
CA LEU A 58 26.78 -12.18 42.61
C LEU A 58 26.07 -13.06 43.64
N ASP A 59 25.96 -12.52 44.84
CA ASP A 59 24.95 -12.92 45.81
C ASP A 59 23.88 -11.82 45.86
N TYR A 60 22.59 -12.16 45.97
CA TYR A 60 21.53 -11.16 46.12
C TYR A 60 20.59 -11.47 47.30
N LEU A 61 20.04 -10.42 47.89
CA LEU A 61 19.06 -10.45 48.97
C LEU A 61 17.88 -9.55 48.58
N GLU A 62 16.68 -10.07 48.76
CA GLU A 62 15.44 -9.33 48.50
C GLU A 62 15.03 -8.53 49.75
N ASP A 63 14.67 -7.26 49.56
CA ASP A 63 14.15 -6.35 50.58
C ASP A 63 12.75 -5.85 50.15
N PRO A 64 11.68 -6.63 50.41
CA PRO A 64 10.32 -6.26 50.02
C PRO A 64 9.81 -5.00 50.73
N GLU A 65 10.23 -4.78 51.98
CA GLU A 65 9.79 -3.65 52.79
C GLU A 65 10.61 -2.37 52.55
N LYS A 66 11.73 -2.47 51.81
CA LYS A 66 12.67 -1.38 51.52
C LYS A 66 13.29 -0.73 52.76
N LYS A 67 13.42 -1.49 53.86
CA LYS A 67 13.88 -0.98 55.16
C LYS A 67 15.33 -1.32 55.48
N LEU A 68 15.93 -2.27 54.76
CA LEU A 68 17.29 -2.69 55.06
C LEU A 68 18.29 -1.59 54.70
N THR A 69 19.23 -1.34 55.60
CA THR A 69 20.33 -0.39 55.42
C THR A 69 21.64 -1.12 55.09
N ILE A 70 22.67 -0.37 54.69
CA ILE A 70 24.01 -0.94 54.41
C ILE A 70 24.60 -1.62 55.65
N ASP A 71 24.35 -1.09 56.85
CA ASP A 71 24.85 -1.66 58.10
C ASP A 71 24.16 -3.00 58.44
N ASP A 72 22.87 -3.13 58.11
CA ASP A 72 22.12 -4.37 58.29
C ASP A 72 22.68 -5.47 57.36
N VAL A 73 22.78 -5.18 56.07
CA VAL A 73 23.16 -6.19 55.05
C VAL A 73 24.65 -6.53 55.04
N SER A 74 25.50 -5.65 55.59
CA SER A 74 26.93 -5.92 55.78
C SER A 74 27.24 -6.64 57.10
N SER A 75 26.26 -6.75 58.01
CA SER A 75 26.43 -7.44 59.29
C SER A 75 26.61 -8.96 59.12
N PRO A 76 27.41 -9.64 59.98
CA PRO A 76 27.58 -11.10 59.94
C PRO A 76 26.28 -11.89 60.15
N GLN A 77 25.26 -11.26 60.75
CA GLN A 77 23.99 -11.89 61.13
C GLN A 77 23.05 -12.07 59.93
N LEU A 78 23.16 -11.21 58.90
CA LEU A 78 22.41 -11.28 57.63
C LEU A 78 23.22 -11.90 56.48
N ALA A 79 24.35 -12.56 56.76
CA ALA A 79 25.16 -13.24 55.76
C ALA A 79 24.52 -14.54 55.20
N ALA A 80 23.64 -15.19 55.97
CA ALA A 80 22.98 -16.45 55.61
C ALA A 80 21.82 -16.36 54.59
N PRO A 81 20.94 -15.33 54.59
CA PRO A 81 19.80 -15.24 53.66
C PRO A 81 20.13 -14.84 52.21
N TYR A 82 21.40 -14.60 51.86
CA TYR A 82 21.79 -14.29 50.47
C TYR A 82 21.59 -15.48 49.53
N ILE A 83 20.85 -15.27 48.44
CA ILE A 83 20.65 -16.25 47.37
C ILE A 83 21.83 -16.14 46.39
N LYS A 84 22.46 -17.29 46.13
CA LYS A 84 23.63 -17.39 45.25
C LYS A 84 23.19 -17.38 43.79
N HIS A 85 23.64 -16.39 43.03
CA HIS A 85 23.35 -16.33 41.60
C HIS A 85 24.41 -17.09 40.79
N ARG A 86 23.99 -17.80 39.74
CA ARG A 86 24.88 -18.67 38.94
C ARG A 86 24.85 -18.39 37.44
N HIS A 87 23.94 -17.53 36.98
CA HIS A 87 23.77 -17.23 35.56
C HIS A 87 24.50 -15.94 35.17
N LYS A 88 24.73 -15.72 33.87
CA LYS A 88 25.35 -14.47 33.37
C LYS A 88 24.46 -13.24 33.58
N LEU A 89 23.15 -13.40 33.45
CA LEU A 89 22.14 -12.35 33.62
C LEU A 89 21.48 -12.45 34.98
N LEU A 90 21.48 -11.36 35.75
CA LEU A 90 20.68 -11.27 36.96
C LEU A 90 19.23 -10.98 36.55
N ASN A 91 18.29 -11.85 36.93
CA ASN A 91 16.86 -11.70 36.65
C ASN A 91 16.06 -11.77 37.95
N LEU A 92 15.50 -10.64 38.38
CA LEU A 92 14.79 -10.50 39.65
C LEU A 92 13.26 -10.32 39.46
N GLY A 93 12.74 -10.57 38.26
CA GLY A 93 11.30 -10.54 37.98
C GLY A 93 10.68 -9.14 37.84
N LEU A 94 9.34 -9.09 38.02
CA LEU A 94 8.43 -7.95 37.76
C LEU A 94 7.81 -7.32 39.04
N ASN A 95 8.48 -7.41 40.19
CA ASN A 95 8.02 -6.78 41.44
C ASN A 95 8.59 -5.36 41.62
N THR A 96 8.24 -4.65 42.69
CA THR A 96 8.78 -3.32 43.04
C THR A 96 9.74 -3.36 44.23
N ASN A 97 10.17 -4.55 44.63
CA ASN A 97 11.05 -4.78 45.78
C ASN A 97 12.43 -4.17 45.54
N ALA A 98 13.10 -3.77 46.64
CA ALA A 98 14.51 -3.41 46.60
C ALA A 98 15.35 -4.69 46.65
N TYR A 99 16.50 -4.69 45.98
CA TYR A 99 17.43 -5.80 46.02
C TYR A 99 18.82 -5.35 46.39
N TRP A 100 19.43 -6.08 47.31
CA TRP A 100 20.81 -5.90 47.73
C TRP A 100 21.68 -6.95 47.07
N ILE A 101 22.57 -6.50 46.20
CA ILE A 101 23.52 -7.34 45.47
C ILE A 101 24.89 -7.15 46.10
N ARG A 102 25.58 -8.25 46.37
CA ARG A 102 26.94 -8.25 46.93
C ARG A 102 27.88 -9.03 46.02
N PHE A 103 29.07 -8.48 45.80
CA PHE A 103 30.15 -9.15 45.06
C PHE A 103 31.51 -8.74 45.63
N THR A 104 32.48 -9.64 45.54
CA THR A 104 33.85 -9.40 46.07
C THR A 104 34.85 -9.43 44.93
N VAL A 105 35.67 -8.38 44.85
CA VAL A 105 36.69 -8.20 43.82
C VAL A 105 38.05 -8.20 44.49
N ASN A 106 39.00 -8.97 43.95
CA ASN A 106 40.37 -8.96 44.39
C ASN A 106 41.26 -8.22 43.37
N PRO A 107 41.82 -7.06 43.73
CA PRO A 107 42.69 -6.29 42.85
C PRO A 107 44.16 -6.78 42.89
N SER A 108 44.49 -7.85 43.62
CA SER A 108 45.86 -8.25 43.97
C SER A 108 46.82 -8.50 42.79
N GLU A 109 46.32 -8.87 41.61
CA GLU A 109 47.15 -9.14 40.42
C GLU A 109 47.35 -7.92 39.51
N VAL A 110 46.65 -6.80 39.77
CA VAL A 110 46.74 -5.57 38.98
C VAL A 110 47.71 -4.60 39.67
N GLN A 111 49.02 -4.85 39.52
CA GLN A 111 50.05 -4.00 40.12
C GLN A 111 50.15 -2.59 39.49
N ASN A 112 49.58 -2.38 38.29
CA ASN A 112 49.47 -1.09 37.62
C ASN A 112 47.98 -0.68 37.46
N LEU A 113 47.45 0.11 38.39
CA LEU A 113 46.09 0.68 38.35
C LEU A 113 46.02 2.00 37.55
N ASP A 114 46.63 2.05 36.35
CA ASP A 114 46.44 3.19 35.45
C ASP A 114 45.04 3.16 34.80
N SER A 115 44.42 1.98 34.70
CA SER A 115 43.11 1.78 34.11
C SER A 115 41.99 1.95 35.15
N THR A 116 41.07 2.88 34.88
CA THR A 116 39.85 3.07 35.67
C THR A 116 38.84 1.96 35.35
N TRP A 117 38.38 1.22 36.36
CA TRP A 117 37.35 0.20 36.19
C TRP A 117 35.96 0.75 36.48
N LEU A 118 35.03 0.37 35.60
CA LEU A 118 33.69 0.89 35.48
C LEU A 118 32.67 -0.23 35.69
N LEU A 119 31.64 0.04 36.49
CA LEU A 119 30.47 -0.81 36.64
C LEU A 119 29.43 -0.36 35.62
N TYR A 120 29.15 -1.24 34.66
CA TYR A 120 28.23 -0.99 33.57
C TYR A 120 26.93 -1.78 33.77
N PHE A 121 25.81 -1.06 33.70
CA PHE A 121 24.47 -1.62 33.70
C PHE A 121 24.02 -1.76 32.25
N GLY A 122 24.02 -2.98 31.71
CA GLY A 122 23.74 -3.20 30.28
C GLY A 122 22.41 -2.63 29.77
N TRP A 123 21.36 -2.64 30.61
CA TRP A 123 20.06 -2.05 30.28
C TRP A 123 19.75 -0.89 31.22
N PRO A 124 20.31 0.29 30.92
CA PRO A 124 20.20 1.42 31.82
C PRO A 124 18.75 1.87 32.04
N ASN A 125 17.92 1.78 30.99
CA ASN A 125 16.56 2.32 31.00
C ASN A 125 15.61 1.58 31.94
N THR A 126 15.98 0.42 32.49
CA THR A 126 15.14 -0.32 33.44
C THR A 126 15.41 0.05 34.89
N ILE A 127 16.48 0.77 35.22
CA ILE A 127 16.89 1.02 36.61
C ILE A 127 16.31 2.35 37.11
N ASP A 128 15.44 2.29 38.12
CA ASP A 128 14.84 3.48 38.75
C ASP A 128 15.86 4.16 39.67
N TYR A 129 16.42 3.39 40.60
CA TYR A 129 17.45 3.80 41.53
C TYR A 129 18.47 2.68 41.71
N ALA A 130 19.75 3.00 41.69
CA ALA A 130 20.84 2.11 42.02
C ALA A 130 21.88 2.88 42.86
N THR A 131 22.14 2.39 44.06
CA THR A 131 23.16 2.95 44.94
C THR A 131 24.26 1.92 45.12
N LEU A 132 25.46 2.25 44.63
CA LEU A 132 26.67 1.48 44.83
C LEU A 132 27.40 1.98 46.07
N TYR A 133 27.65 1.08 47.01
CA TYR A 133 28.43 1.30 48.23
C TYR A 133 29.84 0.74 48.02
N ILE A 134 30.82 1.63 48.06
CA ILE A 134 32.24 1.37 47.85
C ILE A 134 32.94 1.45 49.23
N PRO A 135 33.62 0.39 49.68
CA PRO A 135 34.35 0.44 50.95
C PRO A 135 35.59 1.33 50.83
N GLU A 136 35.77 2.31 51.72
CA GLU A 136 36.97 3.16 51.75
C GLU A 136 38.20 2.41 52.35
N SER A 137 37.94 1.40 53.19
CA SER A 137 38.91 0.46 53.79
C SER A 137 38.13 -0.75 54.34
N PRO A 138 38.73 -1.94 54.56
CA PRO A 138 38.02 -3.10 55.09
C PRO A 138 37.22 -2.86 56.39
N ASN A 139 37.53 -1.81 57.15
CA ASN A 139 36.87 -1.40 58.40
C ASN A 139 36.52 0.10 58.48
N ALA A 140 36.59 0.87 57.38
CA ALA A 140 36.17 2.27 57.35
C ALA A 140 34.86 2.42 56.55
N GLY A 141 34.19 3.57 56.71
CA GLY A 141 32.86 3.84 56.16
C GLY A 141 32.72 3.68 54.63
N TRP A 142 31.51 3.96 54.14
CA TRP A 142 31.13 3.72 52.76
C TRP A 142 31.12 5.00 51.93
N SER A 143 31.81 4.99 50.79
CA SER A 143 31.59 5.97 49.72
C SER A 143 30.42 5.50 48.85
N THR A 144 29.48 6.39 48.53
CA THR A 144 28.28 6.04 47.75
C THR A 144 28.31 6.68 46.38
N LYS A 145 27.86 5.93 45.38
CA LYS A 145 27.58 6.44 44.03
C LYS A 145 26.18 6.03 43.63
N GLU A 146 25.39 7.03 43.26
CA GLU A 146 24.01 6.85 42.85
C GLU A 146 23.88 6.99 41.34
N VAL A 147 23.20 6.04 40.73
CA VAL A 147 22.77 6.06 39.33
C VAL A 147 21.34 5.61 39.26
N GLY A 148 20.58 6.16 38.34
CA GLY A 148 19.19 5.78 38.20
C GLY A 148 18.46 6.84 37.42
N ARG A 149 17.46 6.39 36.65
CA ARG A 149 16.69 7.32 35.85
C ARG A 149 15.91 8.31 36.74
N LEU A 150 15.44 7.91 37.92
CA LEU A 150 14.58 8.75 38.76
C LEU A 150 15.33 9.68 39.75
N LEU A 151 16.65 9.87 39.61
CA LEU A 151 17.45 10.71 40.51
C LEU A 151 17.31 12.24 40.22
N PRO A 152 17.06 13.08 41.25
CA PRO A 152 16.95 14.53 41.12
C PRO A 152 18.33 15.21 41.12
N THR A 153 18.94 15.29 39.94
CA THR A 153 20.09 16.16 39.56
C THR A 153 21.55 15.63 39.61
N GLY A 154 22.28 15.76 38.48
CA GLY A 154 23.71 15.42 38.28
C GLY A 154 24.05 14.82 36.89
N PRO A 155 25.32 14.71 36.46
CA PRO A 155 25.76 13.95 35.27
C PRO A 155 25.60 12.43 35.42
N ALA A 156 25.46 11.93 36.65
CA ALA A 156 25.10 10.54 37.00
C ALA A 156 23.60 10.20 36.79
N ARG A 157 22.84 11.08 36.09
CA ARG A 157 21.39 10.93 35.82
C ARG A 157 21.08 9.96 34.68
N LEU A 158 21.98 9.80 33.71
CA LEU A 158 21.75 8.90 32.59
C LEU A 158 22.15 7.51 33.05
N PRO A 159 21.25 6.53 33.10
CA PRO A 159 21.64 5.22 33.63
C PRO A 159 22.65 4.51 32.73
N SER A 160 22.84 5.01 31.50
CA SER A 160 23.86 4.58 30.54
C SER A 160 25.27 5.04 30.91
N THR A 161 25.41 5.97 31.87
CA THR A 161 26.72 6.37 32.39
C THR A 161 27.25 5.29 33.33
N PRO A 162 28.39 4.65 33.01
CA PRO A 162 28.97 3.67 33.89
C PRO A 162 29.46 4.31 35.19
N VAL A 163 29.39 3.56 36.29
CA VAL A 163 29.83 4.01 37.60
C VAL A 163 31.28 3.62 37.80
N THR A 164 32.19 4.59 37.93
CA THR A 164 33.55 4.30 38.37
C THR A 164 33.53 3.73 39.79
N PHE A 165 34.05 2.52 40.01
CA PHE A 165 34.00 1.88 41.33
C PHE A 165 35.38 1.47 41.89
N LEU A 166 36.45 1.58 41.09
CA LEU A 166 37.83 1.42 41.53
C LEU A 166 38.68 2.54 40.91
N SER A 167 39.22 3.43 41.74
CA SER A 167 40.20 4.47 41.35
C SER A 167 41.44 4.34 42.22
N SER A 168 42.51 3.71 41.71
CA SER A 168 43.90 3.63 42.22
C SER A 168 44.21 3.45 43.73
N GLN A 169 43.21 3.40 44.62
CA GLN A 169 43.34 3.28 46.07
C GLN A 169 42.59 2.03 46.54
N GLY A 170 43.34 0.95 46.74
CA GLY A 170 42.83 -0.35 47.19
C GLY A 170 43.92 -1.41 47.09
N ARG A 171 44.96 -1.29 47.90
CA ARG A 171 46.13 -2.20 47.84
C ARG A 171 45.78 -3.59 48.40
N GLY A 172 45.75 -4.59 47.51
CA GLY A 172 46.08 -6.01 47.80
C GLY A 172 45.15 -6.82 48.71
N GLN A 173 43.97 -6.31 49.09
CA GLN A 173 42.97 -7.08 49.84
C GLN A 173 41.67 -7.23 49.05
N PRO A 174 40.94 -8.35 49.18
CA PRO A 174 39.61 -8.50 48.59
C PRO A 174 38.65 -7.45 49.13
N LEU A 175 38.03 -6.67 48.24
CA LEU A 175 37.03 -5.66 48.57
C LEU A 175 35.63 -6.17 48.23
N THR A 176 34.70 -6.06 49.18
CA THR A 176 33.31 -6.46 49.00
C THR A 176 32.45 -5.21 48.76
N PHE A 177 31.77 -5.19 47.62
CA PHE A 177 30.88 -4.11 47.20
C PHE A 177 29.43 -4.50 47.45
N TYR A 178 28.60 -3.50 47.75
CA TYR A 178 27.16 -3.67 47.90
C TYR A 178 26.44 -2.74 46.93
N LEU A 179 25.44 -3.25 46.25
CA LEU A 179 24.67 -2.54 45.24
C LEU A 179 23.18 -2.70 45.56
N ARG A 180 22.54 -1.61 45.93
CA ARG A 180 21.09 -1.56 46.18
C ARG A 180 20.40 -1.14 44.89
N ILE A 181 19.53 -1.97 44.33
CA ILE A 181 18.78 -1.68 43.09
C ILE A 181 17.28 -1.66 43.37
N GLU A 182 16.63 -0.64 42.84
CA GLU A 182 15.18 -0.51 42.73
C GLU A 182 14.78 -0.31 41.27
N SER A 183 13.72 -0.99 40.86
CA SER A 183 13.16 -0.87 39.51
C SER A 183 11.69 -1.29 39.51
N SER A 184 10.90 -0.52 38.77
CA SER A 184 9.48 -0.75 38.48
C SER A 184 9.26 -1.45 37.13
N ASP A 185 10.33 -1.77 36.39
CA ASP A 185 10.31 -2.53 35.15
C ASP A 185 10.94 -3.93 35.38
N THR A 186 11.14 -4.71 34.31
CA THR A 186 11.85 -5.99 34.39
C THR A 186 13.28 -5.79 34.92
N LYS A 187 13.59 -6.43 36.05
CA LYS A 187 14.93 -6.41 36.65
C LYS A 187 15.82 -7.48 36.04
N GLN A 188 16.01 -7.39 34.74
CA GLN A 188 17.00 -8.18 34.03
C GLN A 188 18.15 -7.27 33.67
N MET A 189 19.39 -7.66 33.93
CA MET A 189 20.53 -6.84 33.56
C MET A 189 21.81 -7.66 33.46
N PRO A 190 22.59 -7.49 32.38
CA PRO A 190 23.95 -7.97 32.34
C PRO A 190 24.82 -6.96 33.09
N LEU A 191 25.01 -7.22 34.39
CA LEU A 191 25.95 -6.47 35.21
C LEU A 191 27.37 -6.83 34.78
N GLN A 192 28.15 -5.82 34.41
CA GLN A 192 29.50 -5.99 33.90
C GLN A 192 30.47 -5.03 34.58
N ILE A 193 31.68 -5.52 34.82
CA ILE A 193 32.83 -4.70 35.17
C ILE A 193 33.70 -4.61 33.93
N LEU A 194 34.07 -3.41 33.52
CA LEU A 194 34.83 -3.18 32.31
C LEU A 194 35.79 -1.99 32.47
N THR A 195 36.88 -1.98 31.71
CA THR A 195 37.81 -0.83 31.66
C THR A 195 37.19 0.33 30.88
N ASP A 196 37.70 1.54 31.07
CA ASP A 196 37.26 2.69 30.26
C ASP A 196 37.44 2.45 28.75
N GLU A 197 38.55 1.81 28.34
CA GLU A 197 38.79 1.44 26.94
C GLU A 197 37.73 0.46 26.42
N ALA A 198 37.41 -0.60 27.18
CA ALA A 198 36.36 -1.54 26.82
C ALA A 198 34.96 -0.89 26.77
N TYR A 199 34.69 0.09 27.64
CA TYR A 199 33.45 0.87 27.61
C TYR A 199 33.36 1.68 26.32
N GLN A 200 34.43 2.40 25.96
CA GLN A 200 34.48 3.20 24.74
C GLN A 200 34.29 2.31 23.52
N ASP A 201 34.91 1.13 23.48
CA ASP A 201 34.74 0.14 22.40
C ASP A 201 33.29 -0.35 22.29
N LEU A 202 32.70 -0.76 23.41
CA LEU A 202 31.30 -1.16 23.46
C LEU A 202 30.37 -0.03 23.00
N SER A 203 30.62 1.20 23.46
CA SER A 203 29.83 2.37 23.08
C SER A 203 29.99 2.72 21.59
N ARG A 204 31.20 2.58 21.02
CA ARG A 204 31.44 2.78 19.59
C ARG A 204 30.65 1.78 18.75
N TRP A 205 30.68 0.49 19.12
CA TRP A 205 29.90 -0.54 18.44
C TRP A 205 28.39 -0.33 18.57
N ARG A 206 27.91 0.06 19.75
CA ARG A 206 26.50 0.42 19.95
C ARG A 206 26.08 1.59 19.05
N SER A 207 26.88 2.66 19.01
CA SER A 207 26.60 3.83 18.17
C SER A 207 26.63 3.48 16.68
N LEU A 208 27.59 2.65 16.24
CA LEU A 208 27.63 2.13 14.87
C LEU A 208 26.36 1.35 14.55
N TRP A 209 25.93 0.46 15.44
CA TRP A 209 24.71 -0.32 15.27
C TRP A 209 23.46 0.54 15.17
N PHE A 210 23.28 1.51 16.08
CA PHE A 210 22.17 2.46 16.01
C PHE A 210 22.21 3.27 14.71
N GLY A 211 23.38 3.73 14.29
CA GLY A 211 23.56 4.43 13.01
C GLY A 211 23.10 3.58 11.81
N ILE A 212 23.51 2.31 11.75
CA ILE A 212 23.11 1.38 10.69
C ILE A 212 21.59 1.12 10.73
N TYR A 213 21.06 0.77 11.90
CA TYR A 213 19.65 0.43 12.06
C TYR A 213 18.73 1.60 11.71
N TYR A 214 18.90 2.75 12.37
CA TYR A 214 18.07 3.92 12.10
C TYR A 214 18.32 4.49 10.70
N GLY A 215 19.53 4.34 10.13
CA GLY A 215 19.82 4.68 8.75
C GLY A 215 19.00 3.85 7.75
N ILE A 216 18.93 2.53 7.92
CA ILE A 216 18.07 1.65 7.10
C ILE A 216 16.61 2.05 7.26
N MET A 217 16.14 2.25 8.50
CA MET A 217 14.75 2.59 8.76
C MET A 217 14.35 3.93 8.14
N LEU A 218 15.21 4.95 8.25
CA LEU A 218 14.99 6.26 7.65
C LEU A 218 15.00 6.18 6.12
N ALA A 219 15.96 5.47 5.53
CA ALA A 219 16.00 5.26 4.07
C ALA A 219 14.73 4.56 3.56
N MET A 220 14.25 3.55 4.29
CA MET A 220 13.01 2.84 3.97
C MET A 220 11.78 3.75 4.14
N PHE A 221 11.75 4.59 5.18
CA PHE A 221 10.68 5.56 5.39
C PHE A 221 10.60 6.58 4.25
N LEU A 222 11.73 7.20 3.88
CA LEU A 222 11.81 8.16 2.78
C LEU A 222 11.46 7.52 1.42
N TYR A 223 11.96 6.30 1.16
CA TYR A 223 11.62 5.54 -0.04
C TYR A 223 10.11 5.31 -0.15
N ASN A 224 9.47 4.87 0.93
CA ASN A 224 8.02 4.68 0.96
C ASN A 224 7.25 6.00 0.80
N LEU A 225 7.75 7.09 1.37
CA LEU A 225 7.13 8.40 1.28
C LEU A 225 7.13 8.89 -0.18
N ILE A 226 8.26 8.79 -0.88
CA ILE A 226 8.36 9.15 -2.31
C ILE A 226 7.39 8.29 -3.13
N LEU A 227 7.37 6.97 -2.89
CA LEU A 227 6.45 6.08 -3.60
C LEU A 227 4.98 6.30 -3.26
N LEU A 228 4.65 6.78 -2.06
CA LEU A 228 3.29 7.16 -1.70
C LEU A 228 2.81 8.33 -2.58
N PHE A 229 3.64 9.36 -2.78
CA PHE A 229 3.30 10.48 -3.64
C PHE A 229 3.23 10.09 -5.13
N SER A 230 4.12 9.19 -5.56
CA SER A 230 4.17 8.72 -6.95
C SER A 230 3.01 7.79 -7.31
N LEU A 231 2.68 6.84 -6.42
CA LEU A 231 1.71 5.77 -6.72
C LEU A 231 0.33 6.00 -6.11
N ARG A 232 0.21 6.88 -5.10
CA ARG A 232 -1.05 7.26 -4.43
C ARG A 232 -1.89 6.07 -3.91
N GLU A 233 -1.24 4.97 -3.53
CA GLU A 233 -1.93 3.79 -3.02
C GLU A 233 -2.15 3.87 -1.49
N LEU A 234 -3.39 3.60 -1.05
CA LEU A 234 -3.78 3.71 0.37
C LEU A 234 -3.04 2.72 1.29
N ASN A 235 -2.70 1.54 0.81
CA ASN A 235 -1.91 0.53 1.54
C ASN A 235 -0.50 1.04 1.92
N ARG A 236 0.12 1.89 1.08
CA ARG A 236 1.44 2.47 1.33
C ARG A 236 1.39 3.50 2.45
N LEU A 237 0.28 4.23 2.56
CA LEU A 237 0.06 5.12 3.70
C LEU A 237 0.02 4.33 5.00
N TYR A 238 -0.72 3.22 5.05
CA TYR A 238 -0.79 2.37 6.25
C TYR A 238 0.58 1.79 6.62
N TYR A 239 1.36 1.35 5.63
CA TYR A 239 2.71 0.87 5.85
C TYR A 239 3.65 1.96 6.36
N LEU A 240 3.59 3.16 5.78
CA LEU A 240 4.41 4.29 6.17
C LEU A 240 4.15 4.68 7.64
N ILE A 241 2.88 4.72 8.05
CA ILE A 241 2.50 5.03 9.44
C ILE A 241 2.92 3.91 10.39
N TYR A 242 2.75 2.64 10.01
CA TYR A 242 3.27 1.49 10.75
C TYR A 242 4.79 1.61 10.96
N LEU A 243 5.53 1.90 9.90
CA LEU A 243 6.98 2.05 9.93
C LEU A 243 7.42 3.22 10.83
N LEU A 244 6.71 4.35 10.78
CA LEU A 244 6.93 5.49 11.67
C LEU A 244 6.83 5.06 13.14
N PHE A 245 5.78 4.32 13.51
CA PHE A 245 5.60 3.88 14.88
C PHE A 245 6.60 2.82 15.33
N ILE A 246 7.13 1.99 14.42
CA ILE A 246 8.27 1.12 14.74
C ILE A 246 9.52 1.95 15.05
N ILE A 247 9.82 2.97 14.24
CA ILE A 247 10.97 3.85 14.47
C ILE A 247 10.85 4.54 15.83
N LEU A 248 9.68 5.12 16.10
CA LEU A 248 9.41 5.80 17.37
C LEU A 248 9.44 4.85 18.57
N LEU A 249 8.92 3.63 18.41
CA LEU A 249 8.98 2.58 19.43
C LEU A 249 10.43 2.27 19.82
N PHE A 250 11.30 1.99 18.86
CA PHE A 250 12.70 1.68 19.17
C PHE A 250 13.47 2.89 19.68
N LEU A 251 13.17 4.10 19.20
CA LEU A 251 13.76 5.33 19.73
C LEU A 251 13.41 5.52 21.22
N ALA A 252 12.16 5.21 21.59
CA ALA A 252 11.69 5.28 22.96
C ALA A 252 12.26 4.15 23.83
N ALA A 253 12.21 2.90 23.36
CA ALA A 253 12.66 1.73 24.10
C ALA A 253 14.18 1.75 24.38
N ASN A 254 14.97 2.24 23.42
CA ASN A 254 16.42 2.40 23.59
C ASN A 254 16.81 3.65 24.39
N GLY A 255 15.84 4.48 24.83
CA GLY A 255 16.09 5.67 25.67
C GLY A 255 16.61 6.89 24.91
N LEU A 256 16.68 6.82 23.59
CA LEU A 256 17.18 7.91 22.73
C LEU A 256 16.25 9.12 22.73
N LEU A 257 14.95 8.93 23.03
CA LEU A 257 14.03 10.05 23.27
C LEU A 257 14.44 10.91 24.49
N LEU A 258 14.91 10.29 25.55
CA LEU A 258 15.41 11.01 26.72
C LEU A 258 16.74 11.72 26.37
N GLU A 259 17.63 11.03 25.67
CA GLU A 259 18.97 11.53 25.34
C GLU A 259 18.94 12.73 24.36
N PHE A 260 18.16 12.64 23.28
CA PHE A 260 18.16 13.67 22.24
C PHE A 260 17.04 14.72 22.38
N PHE A 261 15.91 14.35 22.98
CA PHE A 261 14.73 15.23 23.05
C PHE A 261 14.35 15.62 24.48
N ASN A 262 15.14 15.19 25.48
CA ASN A 262 14.91 15.46 26.90
C ASN A 262 13.49 15.12 27.37
N VAL A 263 12.89 14.08 26.77
CA VAL A 263 11.57 13.58 27.15
C VAL A 263 11.68 12.98 28.54
N GLY A 264 10.98 13.57 29.51
CA GLY A 264 11.01 13.10 30.91
C GLY A 264 10.63 11.61 31.02
N ILE A 265 11.25 10.90 31.97
CA ILE A 265 11.14 9.45 32.11
C ILE A 265 9.70 8.92 32.26
N PRO A 266 8.81 9.54 33.06
CA PRO A 266 7.42 9.09 33.14
C PRO A 266 6.71 9.13 31.78
N LEU A 267 6.95 10.19 31.01
CA LEU A 267 6.39 10.34 29.67
C LEU A 267 7.01 9.34 28.69
N GLY A 268 8.32 9.09 28.77
CA GLY A 268 9.01 8.09 27.96
C GLY A 268 8.40 6.69 28.10
N ARG A 269 8.09 6.25 29.34
CA ARG A 269 7.45 4.94 29.60
C ARG A 269 6.05 4.85 28.98
N ILE A 270 5.25 5.90 29.12
CA ILE A 270 3.92 6.00 28.53
C ILE A 270 4.01 5.94 27.00
N LEU A 271 4.95 6.66 26.40
CA LEU A 271 5.16 6.68 24.95
C LEU A 271 5.55 5.31 24.37
N VAL A 272 6.39 4.52 25.05
CA VAL A 272 6.72 3.15 24.62
C VAL A 272 5.44 2.32 24.48
N ILE A 273 4.59 2.32 25.51
CA ILE A 273 3.32 1.58 25.53
C ILE A 273 2.38 2.06 24.41
N ILE A 274 2.23 3.38 24.26
CA ILE A 274 1.41 3.97 23.18
C ILE A 274 1.93 3.55 21.81
N PHE A 275 3.24 3.62 21.57
CA PHE A 275 3.82 3.23 20.30
C PHE A 275 3.63 1.75 20.00
N ILE A 276 3.72 0.85 20.99
CA ILE A 276 3.39 -0.57 20.78
C ILE A 276 1.92 -0.73 20.33
N CYS A 277 0.99 -0.07 21.00
CA CYS A 277 -0.43 -0.12 20.62
C CYS A 277 -0.69 0.41 19.21
N LEU A 278 0.02 1.48 18.81
CA LEU A 278 -0.08 2.06 17.47
C LEU A 278 0.59 1.19 16.41
N VAL A 279 1.72 0.53 16.72
CA VAL A 279 2.34 -0.49 15.86
C VAL A 279 1.35 -1.62 15.60
N PHE A 280 0.67 -2.13 16.63
CA PHE A 280 -0.37 -3.14 16.43
C PHE A 280 -1.53 -2.62 15.58
N PHE A 281 -2.06 -1.44 15.89
CA PHE A 281 -3.19 -0.88 15.15
C PHE A 281 -2.87 -0.74 13.65
N TRP A 282 -1.77 -0.06 13.32
CA TRP A 282 -1.38 0.20 11.94
C TRP A 282 -0.84 -1.03 11.24
N GLY A 283 -0.14 -1.92 11.95
CA GLY A 283 0.34 -3.19 11.41
C GLY A 283 -0.81 -4.12 11.01
N ASN A 284 -1.87 -4.22 11.84
CA ASN A 284 -3.06 -4.98 11.49
C ASN A 284 -3.81 -4.35 10.31
N LEU A 285 -3.97 -3.02 10.29
CA LEU A 285 -4.62 -2.32 9.18
C LEU A 285 -3.85 -2.49 7.86
N PHE A 286 -2.53 -2.38 7.92
CA PHE A 286 -1.63 -2.67 6.81
C PHE A 286 -1.78 -4.12 6.34
N ALA A 287 -1.73 -5.11 7.25
CA ALA A 287 -1.89 -6.52 6.90
C ALA A 287 -3.23 -6.77 6.18
N LYS A 288 -4.33 -6.21 6.68
CA LYS A 288 -5.66 -6.34 6.06
C LYS A 288 -5.71 -5.76 4.65
N SER A 289 -5.20 -4.53 4.50
CA SER A 289 -5.16 -3.82 3.20
C SER A 289 -4.17 -4.44 2.21
N PHE A 290 -3.06 -4.97 2.70
CA PHE A 290 -2.02 -5.60 1.90
C PHE A 290 -2.46 -6.97 1.37
N LEU A 291 -2.96 -7.84 2.26
CA LEU A 291 -3.35 -9.21 1.97
C LEU A 291 -4.77 -9.37 1.42
N ILE A 292 -5.54 -8.27 1.35
CA ILE A 292 -6.94 -8.25 0.89
C ILE A 292 -7.76 -9.31 1.65
N THR A 293 -7.64 -9.27 2.98
CA THR A 293 -8.14 -10.31 3.89
C THR A 293 -9.65 -10.52 3.79
N LYS A 294 -10.43 -9.48 3.48
CA LYS A 294 -11.87 -9.61 3.22
C LYS A 294 -12.18 -10.64 2.11
N LYS A 295 -11.37 -10.67 1.04
CA LYS A 295 -11.53 -11.58 -0.09
C LYS A 295 -10.93 -12.96 0.21
N HIS A 296 -9.71 -12.98 0.73
CA HIS A 296 -8.94 -14.21 0.85
C HIS A 296 -9.05 -14.91 2.20
N ALA A 297 -9.40 -14.24 3.30
CA ALA A 297 -9.43 -14.82 4.65
C ALA A 297 -10.44 -14.08 5.57
N PRO A 298 -11.76 -14.13 5.29
CA PRO A 298 -12.75 -13.26 5.95
C PRO A 298 -12.89 -13.48 7.46
N PHE A 299 -12.66 -14.70 7.96
CA PHE A 299 -12.60 -14.96 9.40
C PHE A 299 -11.45 -14.21 10.07
N PHE A 300 -10.26 -14.30 9.48
CA PHE A 300 -9.05 -13.64 9.98
C PHE A 300 -9.11 -12.12 9.80
N ASP A 301 -9.84 -11.61 8.79
CA ASP A 301 -10.14 -10.17 8.67
C ASP A 301 -10.82 -9.61 9.92
N ARG A 302 -11.79 -10.35 10.47
CA ARG A 302 -12.49 -9.97 11.72
C ARG A 302 -11.56 -10.06 12.93
N LEU A 303 -10.73 -11.10 13.01
CA LEU A 303 -9.79 -11.27 14.12
C LEU A 303 -8.73 -10.15 14.17
N LEU A 304 -8.19 -9.77 13.01
CA LEU A 304 -7.29 -8.63 12.87
C LEU A 304 -8.00 -7.32 13.26
N SER A 305 -9.28 -7.16 12.87
CA SER A 305 -10.08 -5.99 13.27
C SER A 305 -10.29 -5.93 14.78
N LEU A 306 -10.56 -7.06 15.42
CA LEU A 306 -10.69 -7.15 16.87
C LEU A 306 -9.38 -6.76 17.56
N ALA A 307 -8.25 -7.27 17.08
CA ALA A 307 -6.92 -6.90 17.61
C ALA A 307 -6.63 -5.40 17.47
N MET A 308 -7.02 -4.77 16.35
CA MET A 308 -6.92 -3.31 16.16
C MET A 308 -7.75 -2.53 17.19
N VAL A 309 -9.00 -2.94 17.40
CA VAL A 309 -9.89 -2.27 18.36
C VAL A 309 -9.32 -2.43 19.77
N LEU A 310 -8.86 -3.63 20.13
CA LEU A 310 -8.22 -3.89 21.42
C LEU A 310 -6.97 -3.04 21.63
N SER A 311 -6.09 -2.91 20.63
CA SER A 311 -4.89 -2.09 20.76
C SER A 311 -5.22 -0.60 20.92
N LEU A 312 -6.26 -0.11 20.23
CA LEU A 312 -6.74 1.26 20.39
C LEU A 312 -7.36 1.49 21.78
N VAL A 313 -8.18 0.56 22.26
CA VAL A 313 -8.75 0.62 23.61
C VAL A 313 -7.64 0.68 24.65
N LEU A 314 -6.62 -0.18 24.56
CA LEU A 314 -5.47 -0.16 25.47
C LEU A 314 -4.73 1.19 25.46
N ALA A 315 -4.52 1.79 24.29
CA ALA A 315 -3.90 3.10 24.18
C ALA A 315 -4.72 4.20 24.88
N VAL A 316 -6.04 4.17 24.74
CA VAL A 316 -6.95 5.17 25.34
C VAL A 316 -7.13 4.96 26.85
N THR A 317 -7.12 3.71 27.33
CA THR A 317 -7.27 3.40 28.76
C THR A 317 -6.00 3.62 29.57
N LEU A 318 -4.85 3.84 28.92
CA LEU A 318 -3.55 3.98 29.56
C LEU A 318 -3.50 5.02 30.70
N PRO A 319 -4.12 6.22 30.60
CA PRO A 319 -4.12 7.19 31.69
C PRO A 319 -4.92 6.75 32.93
N PHE A 320 -5.80 5.77 32.78
CA PHE A 320 -6.77 5.34 33.80
C PHE A 320 -6.45 3.98 34.42
N ALA A 321 -5.46 3.26 33.88
CA ALA A 321 -5.10 1.90 34.30
C ALA A 321 -3.69 1.85 34.89
N SER A 322 -3.42 0.83 35.73
CA SER A 322 -2.08 0.60 36.23
C SER A 322 -1.16 0.13 35.09
N LEU A 323 0.07 0.62 35.09
CA LEU A 323 1.09 0.27 34.09
C LEU A 323 1.30 -1.26 34.01
N THR A 324 1.26 -1.97 35.14
CA THR A 324 1.40 -3.43 35.19
C THR A 324 0.31 -4.16 34.40
N VAL A 325 -0.95 -3.73 34.53
CA VAL A 325 -2.08 -4.34 33.78
C VAL A 325 -1.93 -4.06 32.29
N MET A 326 -1.51 -2.85 31.91
CA MET A 326 -1.28 -2.48 30.51
C MET A 326 -0.13 -3.29 29.89
N THR A 327 0.98 -3.46 30.59
CA THR A 327 2.11 -4.28 30.14
C THR A 327 1.70 -5.74 29.95
N LEU A 328 0.90 -6.32 30.86
CA LEU A 328 0.40 -7.68 30.70
C LEU A 328 -0.53 -7.82 29.49
N ALA A 329 -1.45 -6.88 29.31
CA ALA A 329 -2.38 -6.88 28.17
C ALA A 329 -1.63 -6.79 26.83
N ILE A 330 -0.61 -5.95 26.75
CA ILE A 330 0.25 -5.83 25.56
C ILE A 330 1.05 -7.12 25.33
N ALA A 331 1.61 -7.74 26.38
CA ALA A 331 2.32 -9.00 26.23
C ALA A 331 1.42 -10.09 25.63
N ILE A 332 0.14 -10.14 26.02
CA ILE A 332 -0.84 -11.05 25.41
C ILE A 332 -1.03 -10.74 23.92
N LEU A 333 -1.20 -9.46 23.55
CA LEU A 333 -1.30 -9.08 22.13
C LEU A 333 -0.05 -9.48 21.32
N SER A 334 1.14 -9.26 21.89
CA SER A 334 2.42 -9.65 21.27
C SER A 334 2.57 -11.15 21.06
N ILE A 335 1.90 -11.98 21.86
CA ILE A 335 1.89 -13.44 21.67
C ILE A 335 0.82 -13.85 20.65
N VAL A 336 -0.35 -13.21 20.66
CA VAL A 336 -1.51 -13.63 19.85
C VAL A 336 -1.46 -13.13 18.41
N VAL A 337 -1.05 -11.88 18.17
CA VAL A 337 -1.14 -11.24 16.85
C VAL A 337 -0.17 -11.83 15.82
N PRO A 338 1.12 -12.11 16.12
CA PRO A 338 2.04 -12.63 15.11
C PRO A 338 1.60 -13.98 14.52
N PRO A 339 1.15 -14.99 15.29
CA PRO A 339 0.57 -16.21 14.73
C PRO A 339 -0.63 -15.94 13.81
N VAL A 340 -1.49 -14.97 14.14
CA VAL A 340 -2.61 -14.55 13.29
C VAL A 340 -2.10 -14.02 11.95
N PHE A 341 -1.04 -13.20 11.94
CA PHE A 341 -0.43 -12.69 10.70
C PHE A 341 0.12 -13.83 9.85
N LEU A 342 0.85 -14.77 10.45
CA LEU A 342 1.44 -15.91 9.76
C LEU A 342 0.37 -16.82 9.14
N VAL A 343 -0.67 -17.17 9.90
CA VAL A 343 -1.76 -18.00 9.41
C VAL A 343 -2.54 -17.28 8.30
N THR A 344 -2.83 -15.99 8.48
CA THR A 344 -3.53 -15.19 7.47
C THR A 344 -2.73 -15.12 6.16
N ALA A 345 -1.44 -14.82 6.23
CA ALA A 345 -0.56 -14.75 5.07
C ALA A 345 -0.45 -16.12 4.39
N PHE A 346 -0.33 -17.21 5.15
CA PHE A 346 -0.32 -18.56 4.61
C PHE A 346 -1.62 -18.92 3.87
N ILE A 347 -2.78 -18.59 4.43
CA ILE A 347 -4.09 -18.81 3.78
C ILE A 347 -4.20 -18.00 2.49
N CYS A 348 -3.84 -16.71 2.52
CA CYS A 348 -3.85 -15.86 1.32
C CYS A 348 -2.93 -16.41 0.23
N TRP A 349 -1.74 -16.89 0.61
CA TRP A 349 -0.80 -17.50 -0.33
C TRP A 349 -1.36 -18.79 -0.96
N ARG A 350 -1.95 -19.67 -0.15
CA ARG A 350 -2.59 -20.93 -0.62
C ARG A 350 -3.80 -20.68 -1.51
N ARG A 351 -4.49 -19.55 -1.35
CA ARG A 351 -5.61 -19.10 -2.18
C ARG A 351 -5.19 -18.32 -3.43
N GLY A 352 -3.90 -18.34 -3.78
CA GLY A 352 -3.38 -17.81 -5.04
C GLY A 352 -2.84 -16.38 -4.98
N PHE A 353 -2.95 -15.68 -3.84
CA PHE A 353 -2.36 -14.34 -3.69
C PHE A 353 -0.84 -14.45 -3.48
N ARG A 354 -0.09 -14.52 -4.60
CA ARG A 354 1.37 -14.73 -4.62
C ARG A 354 2.17 -13.74 -3.75
N PRO A 355 1.84 -12.42 -3.68
CA PRO A 355 2.58 -11.47 -2.83
C PRO A 355 2.62 -11.85 -1.35
N ALA A 356 1.65 -12.64 -0.87
CA ALA A 356 1.58 -13.05 0.54
C ALA A 356 2.80 -13.87 1.00
N ARG A 357 3.55 -14.52 0.10
CA ARG A 357 4.75 -15.29 0.48
C ARG A 357 5.84 -14.41 1.09
N PHE A 358 6.05 -13.20 0.57
CA PHE A 358 7.08 -12.30 1.07
C PHE A 358 6.64 -11.68 2.40
N PHE A 359 5.36 -11.35 2.52
CA PHE A 359 4.74 -10.95 3.80
C PHE A 359 4.90 -12.05 4.86
N LEU A 360 4.63 -13.32 4.51
CA LEU A 360 4.78 -14.45 5.41
C LEU A 360 6.22 -14.59 5.90
N ILE A 361 7.21 -14.49 5.01
CA ILE A 361 8.63 -14.59 5.38
C ILE A 361 9.04 -13.39 6.27
N ALA A 362 8.62 -12.17 5.92
CA ALA A 362 8.91 -10.96 6.68
C ALA A 362 8.44 -11.08 8.14
N PHE A 363 7.17 -11.41 8.34
CA PHE A 363 6.61 -11.55 9.68
C PHE A 363 7.08 -12.83 10.39
N ALA A 364 7.48 -13.88 9.67
CA ALA A 364 8.10 -15.04 10.29
C ALA A 364 9.47 -14.69 10.88
N THR A 365 10.27 -13.89 10.17
CA THR A 365 11.57 -13.42 10.69
C THR A 365 11.39 -12.53 11.91
N LEU A 366 10.42 -11.61 11.90
CA LEU A 366 10.10 -10.78 13.06
C LEU A 366 9.58 -11.61 14.25
N ALA A 367 8.72 -12.60 13.99
CA ALA A 367 8.21 -13.50 15.03
C ALA A 367 9.34 -14.34 15.65
N LEU A 368 10.29 -14.83 14.83
CA LEU A 368 11.43 -15.57 15.31
C LEU A 368 12.37 -14.71 16.16
N SER A 369 12.62 -13.45 15.77
CA SER A 369 13.50 -12.56 16.53
C SER A 369 12.89 -12.18 17.89
N THR A 370 11.59 -11.90 17.93
CA THR A 370 10.86 -11.59 19.17
C THR A 370 10.74 -12.82 20.07
N MET A 371 10.54 -14.01 19.50
CA MET A 371 10.58 -15.27 20.24
C MET A 371 11.97 -15.53 20.85
N PHE A 372 13.05 -15.31 20.07
CA PHE A 372 14.41 -15.43 20.59
C PHE A 372 14.64 -14.50 21.77
N GLU A 373 14.22 -13.24 21.66
CA GLU A 373 14.34 -12.26 22.74
C GLU A 373 13.54 -12.68 23.98
N ALA A 374 12.30 -13.16 23.81
CA ALA A 374 11.51 -13.71 24.91
C ALA A 374 12.22 -14.89 25.60
N LEU A 375 12.83 -15.82 24.84
CA LEU A 375 13.57 -16.95 25.42
C LEU A 375 14.81 -16.51 26.20
N VAL A 376 15.49 -15.46 25.76
CA VAL A 376 16.59 -14.83 26.52
C VAL A 376 16.05 -14.18 27.78
N THR A 377 14.92 -13.46 27.69
CA THR A 377 14.25 -12.84 28.84
C THR A 377 13.86 -13.89 29.90
N PHE A 378 13.41 -15.08 29.50
CA PHE A 378 13.08 -16.15 30.46
C PHE A 378 14.30 -16.98 30.90
N ASN A 379 15.53 -16.56 30.58
CA ASN A 379 16.78 -17.28 30.86
C ASN A 379 16.83 -18.71 30.26
N ILE A 380 16.04 -18.99 29.23
CA ILE A 380 16.04 -20.29 28.52
C ILE A 380 17.23 -20.37 27.56
N LEU A 381 17.55 -19.26 26.89
CA LEU A 381 18.70 -19.14 25.99
C LEU A 381 19.77 -18.21 26.59
N PRO A 382 21.06 -18.45 26.28
CA PRO A 382 22.12 -17.55 26.70
C PRO A 382 21.94 -16.17 26.05
N TYR A 383 22.30 -15.13 26.80
CA TYR A 383 22.40 -13.78 26.26
C TYR A 383 23.49 -13.71 25.18
N LEU A 384 23.07 -13.49 23.94
CA LEU A 384 23.98 -13.30 22.79
C LEU A 384 24.06 -11.83 22.36
N THR A 385 22.92 -11.14 22.31
CA THR A 385 22.84 -9.75 21.88
C THR A 385 21.58 -9.08 22.45
N GLU A 386 21.64 -7.76 22.65
CA GLU A 386 20.49 -6.91 23.01
C GLU A 386 19.71 -6.39 21.78
N TYR A 387 20.12 -6.75 20.56
CA TYR A 387 19.59 -6.14 19.33
C TYR A 387 18.70 -7.05 18.48
N SER A 388 18.25 -8.18 19.03
CA SER A 388 17.51 -9.21 18.27
C SER A 388 16.25 -8.67 17.59
N ALA A 389 15.40 -7.90 18.30
CA ALA A 389 14.22 -7.30 17.69
C ALA A 389 14.54 -6.23 16.62
N GLN A 390 15.60 -5.44 16.78
CA GLN A 390 16.05 -4.49 15.75
C GLN A 390 16.49 -5.23 14.47
N PHE A 391 17.24 -6.33 14.60
CA PHE A 391 17.59 -7.17 13.44
C PHE A 391 16.34 -7.73 12.74
N GLY A 392 15.41 -8.30 13.50
CA GLY A 392 14.17 -8.86 12.94
C GLY A 392 13.32 -7.82 12.20
N SER A 393 13.15 -6.63 12.80
CA SER A 393 12.40 -5.53 12.17
C SER A 393 13.09 -4.96 10.93
N ALA A 394 14.43 -4.82 10.93
CA ALA A 394 15.15 -4.36 9.74
C ALA A 394 14.98 -5.33 8.56
N ILE A 395 15.09 -6.64 8.81
CA ILE A 395 14.88 -7.67 7.79
C ILE A 395 13.42 -7.69 7.33
N GLU A 396 12.47 -7.61 8.26
CA GLU A 396 11.04 -7.52 7.96
C GLU A 396 10.72 -6.36 7.02
N VAL A 397 11.20 -5.15 7.33
CA VAL A 397 10.99 -3.95 6.51
C VAL A 397 11.55 -4.15 5.09
N ILE A 398 12.76 -4.70 4.96
CA ILE A 398 13.37 -4.99 3.65
C ILE A 398 12.53 -6.00 2.87
N LEU A 399 12.06 -7.07 3.51
CA LEU A 399 11.22 -8.10 2.88
C LEU A 399 9.82 -7.57 2.51
N LEU A 400 9.26 -6.68 3.33
CA LEU A 400 7.98 -6.01 3.03
C LEU A 400 8.10 -5.08 1.82
N GLN A 401 9.25 -4.47 1.58
CA GLN A 401 9.46 -3.73 0.33
C GLN A 401 9.38 -4.64 -0.90
N LEU A 402 9.97 -5.83 -0.83
CA LEU A 402 9.86 -6.81 -1.91
C LEU A 402 8.40 -7.26 -2.09
N ALA A 403 7.66 -7.44 -1.00
CA ALA A 403 6.24 -7.79 -1.03
C ALA A 403 5.39 -6.69 -1.71
N LEU A 404 5.63 -5.42 -1.37
CA LEU A 404 4.97 -4.26 -1.97
C LEU A 404 5.31 -4.11 -3.46
N ALA A 405 6.56 -4.29 -3.84
CA ALA A 405 6.98 -4.23 -5.23
C ALA A 405 6.36 -5.36 -6.08
N ASP A 406 6.30 -6.60 -5.56
CA ASP A 406 5.68 -7.75 -6.25
C ASP A 406 4.17 -7.52 -6.42
N ARG A 407 3.49 -7.00 -5.38
CA ARG A 407 2.07 -6.64 -5.47
C ARG A 407 1.83 -5.59 -6.56
N PHE A 408 2.62 -4.52 -6.57
CA PHE A 408 2.47 -3.46 -7.57
C PHE A 408 2.61 -4.02 -8.99
N ARG A 409 3.65 -4.82 -9.26
CA ARG A 409 3.86 -5.45 -10.57
C ARG A 409 2.69 -6.29 -11.05
N ILE A 410 2.03 -7.04 -10.15
CA ILE A 410 0.87 -7.85 -10.50
C ILE A 410 -0.33 -6.96 -10.86
N LEU A 411 -0.62 -5.97 -10.02
CA LEU A 411 -1.76 -5.07 -10.26
C LEU A 411 -1.58 -4.22 -11.52
N SER A 412 -0.38 -3.70 -11.76
CA SER A 412 -0.08 -2.99 -13.01
C SER A 412 -0.29 -3.88 -14.23
N ARG A 413 0.18 -5.13 -14.16
CA ARG A 413 0.01 -6.07 -15.27
C ARG A 413 -1.47 -6.39 -15.56
N GLU A 414 -2.28 -6.63 -14.53
CA GLU A 414 -3.72 -6.88 -14.71
C GLU A 414 -4.41 -5.66 -15.35
N HIS A 415 -4.02 -4.45 -14.92
CA HIS A 415 -4.54 -3.21 -15.49
C HIS A 415 -4.09 -3.01 -16.95
N ASP A 416 -2.84 -3.31 -17.28
CA ASP A 416 -2.32 -3.22 -18.64
C ASP A 416 -2.98 -4.26 -19.58
N GLU A 417 -3.18 -5.50 -19.11
CA GLU A 417 -3.88 -6.56 -19.85
C GLU A 417 -5.36 -6.19 -20.10
N PHE A 418 -6.02 -5.57 -19.11
CA PHE A 418 -7.38 -5.07 -19.27
C PHE A 418 -7.45 -3.92 -20.29
N ARG A 419 -6.56 -2.92 -20.16
CA ARG A 419 -6.47 -1.82 -21.14
C ARG A 419 -6.20 -2.31 -22.55
N HIS A 420 -5.33 -3.30 -22.71
CA HIS A 420 -5.06 -3.89 -24.02
C HIS A 420 -6.30 -4.58 -24.61
N SER A 421 -7.04 -5.33 -23.79
CA SER A 421 -8.29 -5.99 -24.21
C SER A 421 -9.35 -4.96 -24.65
N LEU A 422 -9.46 -3.84 -23.94
CA LEU A 422 -10.33 -2.73 -24.34
C LEU A 422 -9.89 -2.09 -25.66
N SER A 423 -8.58 -1.86 -25.84
CA SER A 423 -8.06 -1.29 -27.09
C SER A 423 -8.35 -2.16 -28.31
N LEU A 424 -8.30 -3.50 -28.14
CA LEU A 424 -8.63 -4.43 -29.21
C LEU A 424 -10.14 -4.42 -29.52
N ALA A 425 -10.99 -4.39 -28.49
CA ALA A 425 -12.44 -4.28 -28.67
C ALA A 425 -12.82 -2.98 -29.42
N ARG A 426 -12.15 -1.87 -29.10
CA ARG A 426 -12.28 -0.60 -29.83
C ARG A 426 -11.91 -0.75 -31.30
N GLU A 427 -10.75 -1.32 -31.61
CA GLU A 427 -10.32 -1.51 -33.00
C GLU A 427 -11.35 -2.31 -33.81
N VAL A 428 -11.89 -3.38 -33.22
CA VAL A 428 -12.96 -4.17 -33.85
C VAL A 428 -14.21 -3.33 -34.10
N GLN A 429 -14.65 -2.54 -33.12
CA GLN A 429 -15.82 -1.66 -33.28
C GLN A 429 -15.61 -0.63 -34.39
N GLN A 430 -14.46 0.04 -34.40
CA GLN A 430 -14.15 1.07 -35.40
C GLN A 430 -14.10 0.49 -36.82
N ASN A 431 -13.71 -0.78 -36.96
CA ASN A 431 -13.74 -1.51 -38.22
C ASN A 431 -15.16 -1.94 -38.67
N LEU A 432 -16.19 -1.74 -37.85
CA LEU A 432 -17.58 -2.00 -38.25
C LEU A 432 -18.16 -0.84 -39.07
N LEU A 433 -17.70 0.39 -38.84
CA LEU A 433 -18.18 1.56 -39.58
C LEU A 433 -17.55 1.63 -40.99
N PRO A 434 -18.19 2.30 -41.96
CA PRO A 434 -17.63 2.48 -43.28
C PRO A 434 -16.26 3.17 -43.24
N HIS A 435 -15.26 2.55 -43.88
CA HIS A 435 -13.91 3.14 -44.05
C HIS A 435 -13.77 3.99 -45.30
N GLN A 436 -14.67 3.82 -46.26
CA GLN A 436 -14.63 4.49 -47.57
C GLN A 436 -16.03 4.95 -47.94
N ASN A 437 -16.08 6.09 -48.62
CA ASN A 437 -17.29 6.61 -49.20
C ASN A 437 -17.71 5.75 -50.41
N PRO A 438 -19.00 5.44 -50.57
CA PRO A 438 -19.48 4.67 -51.70
C PRO A 438 -19.41 5.51 -52.99
N GLN A 439 -19.16 4.86 -54.12
CA GLN A 439 -19.28 5.48 -55.44
C GLN A 439 -20.59 5.00 -56.06
N ILE A 440 -21.54 5.91 -56.24
CA ILE A 440 -22.88 5.63 -56.76
C ILE A 440 -23.19 6.63 -57.86
N ASP A 441 -23.58 6.16 -59.04
CA ASP A 441 -23.95 7.05 -60.12
C ASP A 441 -25.16 7.92 -59.71
N GLY A 442 -25.06 9.23 -59.94
CA GLY A 442 -26.07 10.21 -59.52
C GLY A 442 -25.96 10.70 -58.06
N LEU A 443 -25.04 10.16 -57.25
CA LEU A 443 -24.83 10.61 -55.86
C LEU A 443 -23.34 10.80 -55.53
N ASP A 444 -23.01 11.94 -54.92
CA ASP A 444 -21.73 12.15 -54.25
C ASP A 444 -21.95 12.09 -52.74
N ILE A 445 -21.29 11.17 -52.04
CA ILE A 445 -21.55 10.83 -50.64
C ILE A 445 -20.26 10.90 -49.85
N ALA A 446 -20.30 11.52 -48.68
CA ALA A 446 -19.19 11.50 -47.73
C ALA A 446 -19.69 11.30 -46.30
N GLY A 447 -19.08 10.38 -45.56
CA GLY A 447 -19.41 10.14 -44.16
C GLY A 447 -18.18 10.02 -43.29
N LYS A 448 -18.27 10.49 -42.05
CA LYS A 448 -17.18 10.40 -41.07
C LYS A 448 -17.71 10.38 -39.64
N SER A 449 -17.05 9.60 -38.80
CA SER A 449 -17.28 9.56 -37.36
C SER A 449 -15.99 9.89 -36.61
N ILE A 450 -16.07 10.77 -35.61
CA ILE A 450 -15.00 11.20 -34.72
C ILE A 450 -15.41 10.83 -33.30
N TYR A 451 -14.64 9.93 -32.69
CA TYR A 451 -14.94 9.39 -31.38
C TYR A 451 -14.43 10.31 -30.25
N CYS A 452 -15.26 10.57 -29.23
CA CYS A 452 -14.89 11.39 -28.06
C CYS A 452 -14.11 10.61 -26.98
N ASP A 453 -14.46 9.33 -26.80
CA ASP A 453 -13.96 8.45 -25.75
C ASP A 453 -13.34 7.15 -26.33
N GLU A 454 -13.12 6.15 -25.47
CA GLU A 454 -12.47 4.88 -25.86
C GLU A 454 -13.36 3.99 -26.75
N THR A 455 -14.69 4.10 -26.69
CA THR A 455 -15.68 3.38 -27.52
C THR A 455 -16.91 4.24 -27.73
N GLY A 456 -17.48 4.26 -28.94
CA GLY A 456 -18.59 5.14 -29.27
C GLY A 456 -19.99 4.52 -29.28
N GLY A 457 -21.02 5.32 -29.05
CA GLY A 457 -22.43 4.93 -29.25
C GLY A 457 -22.89 5.13 -30.70
N ASP A 458 -22.21 6.03 -31.40
CA ASP A 458 -22.56 6.46 -32.74
C ASP A 458 -22.43 5.37 -33.81
N TYR A 459 -23.34 5.45 -34.77
CA TYR A 459 -23.43 4.57 -35.92
C TYR A 459 -23.70 5.37 -37.18
N PHE A 460 -22.99 5.05 -38.24
CA PHE A 460 -23.45 5.32 -39.59
C PHE A 460 -23.09 4.16 -40.52
N ASP A 461 -23.85 4.00 -41.60
CA ASP A 461 -23.59 2.94 -42.58
C ASP A 461 -24.11 3.32 -43.97
N PHE A 462 -23.46 2.74 -44.98
CA PHE A 462 -23.85 2.78 -46.37
C PHE A 462 -24.18 1.35 -46.79
N ILE A 463 -25.47 1.08 -46.95
CA ILE A 463 -26.02 -0.25 -47.17
C ILE A 463 -26.39 -0.40 -48.64
N ILE A 464 -25.53 -1.09 -49.38
CA ILE A 464 -25.68 -1.33 -50.82
C ILE A 464 -25.90 -2.83 -51.04
N ALA A 465 -26.89 -3.19 -51.87
CA ALA A 465 -27.13 -4.58 -52.25
C ALA A 465 -26.09 -5.05 -53.28
N ASP A 466 -25.47 -6.20 -53.03
CA ASP A 466 -24.49 -6.81 -53.95
C ASP A 466 -25.22 -7.58 -55.06
N THR A 467 -26.03 -6.87 -55.85
CA THR A 467 -26.87 -7.45 -56.91
C THR A 467 -26.39 -7.10 -58.32
N GLY A 468 -25.36 -6.27 -58.46
CA GLY A 468 -24.77 -5.90 -59.76
C GLY A 468 -25.63 -4.98 -60.64
N GLU A 469 -26.75 -4.46 -60.12
CA GLU A 469 -27.61 -3.44 -60.76
C GLU A 469 -27.62 -2.18 -59.90
N ASP A 470 -27.78 -1.00 -60.53
CA ASP A 470 -27.96 0.28 -59.85
C ASP A 470 -29.29 0.29 -59.07
N GLY A 471 -29.21 -0.08 -57.80
CA GLY A 471 -30.34 -0.16 -56.88
C GLY A 471 -30.36 0.98 -55.85
N PRO A 472 -31.42 1.08 -55.05
CA PRO A 472 -31.50 2.08 -53.99
C PRO A 472 -30.41 1.83 -52.93
N ILE A 473 -29.72 2.90 -52.53
CA ILE A 473 -28.74 2.87 -51.43
C ILE A 473 -29.43 3.17 -50.10
N GLY A 474 -29.15 2.37 -49.08
CA GLY A 474 -29.56 2.64 -47.70
C GLY A 474 -28.53 3.49 -46.98
N ILE A 475 -28.95 4.54 -46.29
CA ILE A 475 -28.09 5.39 -45.46
C ILE A 475 -28.68 5.42 -44.07
N ALA A 476 -27.87 5.04 -43.09
CA ALA A 476 -28.26 4.99 -41.69
C ALA A 476 -27.34 5.91 -40.89
N ILE A 477 -27.93 6.64 -39.93
CA ILE A 477 -27.20 7.29 -38.85
C ILE A 477 -27.98 7.09 -37.55
N GLY A 478 -27.29 6.93 -36.44
CA GLY A 478 -27.95 6.81 -35.16
C GLY A 478 -26.98 6.88 -34.00
N ASP A 479 -27.54 7.07 -32.82
CA ASP A 479 -26.79 7.18 -31.58
C ASP A 479 -27.47 6.37 -30.47
N VAL A 480 -26.66 5.65 -29.72
CA VAL A 480 -27.09 4.79 -28.62
C VAL A 480 -27.04 5.59 -27.32
N SER A 481 -28.11 5.56 -26.54
CA SER A 481 -28.17 6.20 -25.23
C SER A 481 -27.04 5.70 -24.30
N GLY A 482 -26.29 6.64 -23.74
CA GLY A 482 -25.18 6.37 -22.83
C GLY A 482 -23.86 6.11 -23.56
N HIS A 483 -22.81 5.77 -22.81
CA HIS A 483 -21.46 5.68 -23.36
C HIS A 483 -20.73 4.39 -22.93
N GLY A 484 -19.60 4.11 -23.59
CA GLY A 484 -18.73 2.99 -23.24
C GLY A 484 -19.08 1.66 -23.93
N ILE A 485 -18.62 0.56 -23.35
CA ILE A 485 -18.65 -0.77 -24.00
C ILE A 485 -20.09 -1.24 -24.26
N SER A 486 -21.03 -0.92 -23.37
CA SER A 486 -22.42 -1.35 -23.50
C SER A 486 -23.11 -0.71 -24.71
N SER A 487 -22.91 0.59 -24.95
CA SER A 487 -23.47 1.28 -26.12
C SER A 487 -22.83 0.78 -27.42
N ALA A 488 -21.51 0.56 -27.42
CA ALA A 488 -20.80 -0.02 -28.56
C ALA A 488 -21.31 -1.42 -28.97
N LEU A 489 -21.64 -2.28 -27.99
CA LEU A 489 -22.22 -3.61 -28.26
C LEU A 489 -23.65 -3.52 -28.81
N LEU A 490 -24.44 -2.56 -28.32
CA LEU A 490 -25.79 -2.33 -28.82
C LEU A 490 -25.74 -1.81 -30.26
N MET A 491 -24.86 -0.85 -30.54
CA MET A 491 -24.61 -0.33 -31.88
C MET A 491 -24.27 -1.46 -32.85
N ALA A 492 -23.35 -2.36 -32.49
CA ALA A 492 -22.98 -3.50 -33.33
C ALA A 492 -24.16 -4.44 -33.60
N THR A 493 -25.02 -4.66 -32.60
CA THR A 493 -26.25 -5.46 -32.70
C THR A 493 -27.26 -4.81 -33.64
N VAL A 494 -27.49 -3.50 -33.50
CA VAL A 494 -28.41 -2.74 -34.37
C VAL A 494 -27.90 -2.72 -35.80
N ARG A 495 -26.61 -2.41 -36.03
CA ARG A 495 -25.97 -2.48 -37.34
C ARG A 495 -26.19 -3.84 -38.01
N SER A 496 -25.90 -4.93 -37.29
CA SER A 496 -26.05 -6.29 -37.82
C SER A 496 -27.51 -6.58 -38.20
N SER A 497 -28.44 -6.22 -37.32
CA SER A 497 -29.87 -6.42 -37.55
C SER A 497 -30.40 -5.59 -38.71
N LEU A 498 -29.99 -4.32 -38.80
CA LEU A 498 -30.36 -3.40 -39.85
C LEU A 498 -29.88 -3.90 -41.21
N ARG A 499 -28.58 -4.22 -41.34
CA ARG A 499 -28.00 -4.78 -42.57
C ARG A 499 -28.69 -6.07 -42.98
N GLN A 500 -28.92 -7.00 -42.05
CA GLN A 500 -29.60 -8.25 -42.39
C GLN A 500 -31.02 -7.98 -42.91
N ARG A 501 -31.75 -7.07 -42.27
CA ARG A 501 -33.15 -6.80 -42.59
C ARG A 501 -33.33 -5.95 -43.85
N SER A 502 -32.39 -5.06 -44.16
CA SER A 502 -32.43 -4.18 -45.33
C SER A 502 -32.33 -4.92 -46.66
N PHE A 503 -31.71 -6.11 -46.68
CA PHE A 503 -31.62 -6.97 -47.87
C PHE A 503 -32.88 -7.83 -48.10
N MET A 504 -33.87 -7.75 -47.21
CA MET A 504 -35.17 -8.42 -47.38
C MET A 504 -36.22 -7.44 -47.92
N PRO A 505 -37.29 -7.93 -48.59
CA PRO A 505 -38.36 -7.06 -49.07
C PRO A 505 -38.97 -6.16 -47.98
N GLY A 506 -39.26 -4.90 -48.34
CA GLY A 506 -39.86 -3.90 -47.44
C GLY A 506 -39.27 -2.50 -47.59
N GLY A 507 -40.08 -1.49 -47.26
CA GLY A 507 -39.63 -0.10 -47.10
C GLY A 507 -38.85 0.09 -45.79
N PRO A 508 -38.19 1.25 -45.59
CA PRO A 508 -37.58 1.65 -44.33
C PRO A 508 -38.49 1.49 -43.09
N ASP A 509 -39.80 1.68 -43.22
CA ASP A 509 -40.82 1.47 -42.18
C ASP A 509 -40.78 0.06 -41.59
N ARG A 510 -40.88 -0.95 -42.45
CA ARG A 510 -40.88 -2.36 -42.04
C ARG A 510 -39.52 -2.79 -41.54
N VAL A 511 -38.45 -2.27 -42.15
CA VAL A 511 -37.08 -2.57 -41.75
C VAL A 511 -36.84 -2.14 -40.30
N LEU A 512 -37.14 -0.88 -39.96
CA LEU A 512 -36.93 -0.40 -38.59
C LEU A 512 -37.92 -0.96 -37.58
N SER A 513 -39.17 -1.23 -37.97
CA SER A 513 -40.15 -1.88 -37.08
C SER A 513 -39.69 -3.29 -36.66
N ASP A 514 -39.15 -4.07 -37.62
CA ASP A 514 -38.63 -5.41 -37.34
C ASP A 514 -37.35 -5.39 -36.49
N VAL A 515 -36.46 -4.40 -36.72
CA VAL A 515 -35.26 -4.20 -35.90
C VAL A 515 -35.64 -3.79 -34.47
N ASN A 516 -36.58 -2.85 -34.32
CA ASN A 516 -37.06 -2.36 -33.04
C ASN A 516 -37.66 -3.48 -32.17
N ARG A 517 -38.51 -4.33 -32.74
CA ARG A 517 -39.14 -5.44 -31.99
C ARG A 517 -38.11 -6.40 -31.39
N ARG A 518 -36.98 -6.62 -32.07
CA ARG A 518 -35.88 -7.43 -31.54
C ARG A 518 -35.11 -6.67 -30.47
N LEU A 519 -34.74 -5.42 -30.79
CA LEU A 519 -33.94 -4.58 -29.90
C LEU A 519 -34.65 -4.33 -28.56
N ALA A 520 -35.95 -4.04 -28.57
CA ALA A 520 -36.74 -3.76 -27.37
C ALA A 520 -36.72 -4.91 -26.36
N ARG A 521 -36.66 -6.16 -26.84
CA ARG A 521 -36.52 -7.35 -25.99
C ARG A 521 -35.12 -7.49 -25.41
N ASP A 522 -34.10 -7.14 -26.18
CA ASP A 522 -32.70 -7.24 -25.76
C ASP A 522 -32.33 -6.17 -24.71
N VAL A 523 -33.02 -5.03 -24.71
CA VAL A 523 -32.73 -3.88 -23.83
C VAL A 523 -33.75 -3.65 -22.71
N GLU A 524 -34.76 -4.51 -22.57
CA GLU A 524 -35.84 -4.36 -21.57
C GLU A 524 -35.28 -4.16 -20.15
N ASP A 525 -34.29 -4.97 -19.76
CA ASP A 525 -33.65 -4.90 -18.44
C ASP A 525 -32.68 -3.72 -18.28
N SER A 526 -32.02 -3.30 -19.37
CA SER A 526 -30.99 -2.25 -19.32
C SER A 526 -31.57 -0.84 -19.46
N GLY A 527 -32.73 -0.71 -20.10
CA GLY A 527 -33.36 0.57 -20.43
C GLY A 527 -32.61 1.37 -21.51
N GLN A 528 -31.63 0.76 -22.18
CA GLN A 528 -30.91 1.41 -23.27
C GLN A 528 -31.78 1.53 -24.52
N PHE A 529 -31.59 2.59 -25.30
CA PHE A 529 -32.28 2.80 -26.56
C PHE A 529 -31.32 3.36 -27.60
N MET A 530 -31.73 3.33 -28.86
CA MET A 530 -30.95 3.93 -29.96
C MET A 530 -31.83 4.84 -30.79
N THR A 531 -31.42 6.09 -30.93
CA THR A 531 -32.00 6.98 -31.94
C THR A 531 -31.49 6.56 -33.31
N MET A 532 -32.35 6.55 -34.33
CA MET A 532 -31.94 6.20 -35.69
C MET A 532 -32.66 7.07 -36.73
N PHE A 533 -31.93 7.48 -37.76
CA PHE A 533 -32.48 7.96 -39.02
C PHE A 533 -32.05 7.01 -40.13
N TYR A 534 -33.01 6.40 -40.82
CA TYR A 534 -32.74 5.47 -41.90
C TYR A 534 -33.45 5.91 -43.18
N MET A 535 -32.69 6.09 -44.25
CA MET A 535 -33.23 6.44 -45.56
C MET A 535 -32.80 5.45 -46.64
N LYS A 536 -33.59 5.37 -47.70
CA LYS A 536 -33.26 4.75 -48.98
C LYS A 536 -33.36 5.82 -50.07
N ILE A 537 -32.30 5.96 -50.86
CA ILE A 537 -32.25 6.85 -52.01
C ILE A 537 -32.20 6.01 -53.28
N ASP A 538 -33.14 6.25 -54.20
CA ASP A 538 -33.11 5.65 -55.54
C ASP A 538 -32.58 6.70 -56.54
N PRO A 539 -31.30 6.64 -56.94
CA PRO A 539 -30.71 7.65 -57.82
C PRO A 539 -31.35 7.64 -59.23
N ALA A 540 -31.80 6.48 -59.70
CA ALA A 540 -32.44 6.34 -61.00
C ALA A 540 -33.84 6.99 -61.02
N LYS A 541 -34.61 6.81 -59.94
CA LYS A 541 -35.94 7.44 -59.79
C LYS A 541 -35.88 8.88 -59.28
N ARG A 542 -34.74 9.29 -58.72
CA ARG A 542 -34.56 10.58 -58.04
C ARG A 542 -35.61 10.78 -56.95
N ASP A 543 -35.79 9.75 -56.13
CA ASP A 543 -36.64 9.78 -54.94
C ASP A 543 -35.87 9.36 -53.68
N ILE A 544 -36.32 9.85 -52.53
CA ILE A 544 -35.87 9.42 -51.21
C ILE A 544 -37.07 8.95 -50.39
N ARG A 545 -36.84 7.92 -49.58
CA ARG A 545 -37.79 7.39 -48.59
C ARG A 545 -37.09 7.20 -47.27
N TRP A 546 -37.67 7.67 -46.16
CA TRP A 546 -36.99 7.62 -44.87
C TRP A 546 -37.93 7.39 -43.69
N VAL A 547 -37.32 6.98 -42.58
CA VAL A 547 -37.95 6.83 -41.27
C VAL A 547 -37.03 7.46 -40.22
N ARG A 548 -37.67 8.16 -39.28
CA ARG A 548 -37.02 8.73 -38.10
C ARG A 548 -37.49 7.97 -36.87
N ALA A 549 -36.56 7.34 -36.16
CA ALA A 549 -36.78 6.68 -34.88
C ALA A 549 -36.10 7.50 -33.77
N GLY A 550 -36.72 8.62 -33.39
CA GLY A 550 -36.24 9.50 -32.32
C GLY A 550 -35.00 10.37 -32.64
N HIS A 551 -34.23 10.06 -33.68
CA HIS A 551 -33.01 10.80 -34.06
C HIS A 551 -33.31 12.22 -34.55
N ASP A 552 -32.33 13.10 -34.65
CA ASP A 552 -32.57 14.43 -35.18
C ASP A 552 -32.90 14.39 -36.70
N PRO A 553 -33.76 15.29 -37.24
CA PRO A 553 -34.10 15.30 -38.66
C PRO A 553 -32.89 15.57 -39.55
N ALA A 554 -32.87 14.96 -40.75
CA ALA A 554 -31.87 15.31 -41.76
C ALA A 554 -32.15 16.72 -42.34
N ILE A 555 -31.08 17.49 -42.59
CA ILE A 555 -31.15 18.80 -43.21
C ILE A 555 -31.10 18.63 -44.73
N PHE A 556 -32.12 19.10 -45.43
CA PHE A 556 -32.19 19.14 -46.88
C PHE A 556 -32.03 20.58 -47.37
N TYR A 557 -31.10 20.82 -48.29
CA TYR A 557 -30.80 22.13 -48.83
C TYR A 557 -30.93 22.16 -50.35
N ASP A 558 -31.69 23.14 -50.85
CA ASP A 558 -31.88 23.43 -52.27
C ASP A 558 -31.14 24.73 -52.64
N PRO A 559 -29.94 24.66 -53.25
CA PRO A 559 -29.14 25.85 -53.56
C PRO A 559 -29.76 26.80 -54.58
N GLU A 560 -30.63 26.30 -55.48
CA GLU A 560 -31.31 27.12 -56.49
C GLU A 560 -32.35 28.05 -55.84
N LYS A 561 -32.98 27.58 -54.77
CA LYS A 561 -34.00 28.34 -54.01
C LYS A 561 -33.45 29.01 -52.76
N ASP A 562 -32.20 28.72 -52.38
CA ASP A 562 -31.60 29.05 -51.08
C ASP A 562 -32.56 28.69 -49.92
N ALA A 563 -33.09 27.46 -49.96
CA ALA A 563 -34.12 26.99 -49.04
C ALA A 563 -33.68 25.73 -48.30
N PHE A 564 -33.89 25.73 -46.98
CA PHE A 564 -33.67 24.58 -46.10
C PHE A 564 -34.99 23.93 -45.71
N GLU A 565 -34.99 22.62 -45.62
CA GLU A 565 -36.11 21.79 -45.17
C GLU A 565 -35.58 20.71 -44.23
N GLU A 566 -36.26 20.45 -43.12
CA GLU A 566 -35.95 19.30 -42.27
C GLU A 566 -36.76 18.09 -42.72
N LEU A 567 -36.07 17.00 -43.07
CA LEU A 567 -36.68 15.70 -43.37
C LEU A 567 -37.10 15.04 -42.06
N GLY A 568 -38.18 15.53 -41.45
CA GLY A 568 -38.69 15.07 -40.17
C GLY A 568 -39.50 13.77 -40.25
N GLY A 569 -40.33 13.54 -39.23
CA GLY A 569 -41.23 12.39 -39.15
C GLY A 569 -41.56 12.03 -37.69
N PRO A 570 -42.73 11.42 -37.42
CA PRO A 570 -43.03 10.88 -36.10
C PRO A 570 -42.21 9.61 -35.86
N GLY A 571 -41.84 9.34 -34.61
CA GLY A 571 -41.22 8.08 -34.24
C GLY A 571 -40.51 8.13 -32.89
N VAL A 572 -40.59 7.02 -32.16
CA VAL A 572 -39.89 6.82 -30.90
C VAL A 572 -38.52 6.18 -31.17
N ALA A 573 -37.54 6.40 -30.29
CA ALA A 573 -36.25 5.72 -30.39
C ALA A 573 -36.42 4.18 -30.38
N LEU A 574 -35.51 3.50 -31.08
CA LEU A 574 -35.48 2.04 -31.12
C LEU A 574 -35.22 1.49 -29.71
N GLY A 575 -35.93 0.43 -29.34
CA GLY A 575 -35.79 -0.25 -28.05
C GLY A 575 -36.75 0.25 -26.95
N VAL A 576 -37.48 1.35 -27.19
CA VAL A 576 -38.35 1.96 -26.16
C VAL A 576 -39.75 1.32 -26.13
N VAL A 577 -40.37 1.10 -27.28
CA VAL A 577 -41.72 0.52 -27.40
C VAL A 577 -41.67 -0.62 -28.40
N GLU A 578 -41.79 -1.87 -27.92
CA GLU A 578 -41.59 -3.08 -28.73
C GLU A 578 -42.46 -3.13 -30.00
N ASP A 579 -43.75 -2.82 -29.87
CA ASP A 579 -44.74 -2.92 -30.95
C ASP A 579 -44.95 -1.61 -31.72
N TRP A 580 -44.02 -0.65 -31.63
CA TRP A 580 -44.11 0.57 -32.42
C TRP A 580 -43.93 0.28 -33.91
N GLU A 581 -44.91 0.69 -34.72
CA GLU A 581 -44.85 0.65 -36.18
C GLU A 581 -44.40 2.02 -36.70
N PHE A 582 -43.28 2.04 -37.41
CA PHE A 582 -42.73 3.29 -37.97
C PHE A 582 -43.43 3.67 -39.26
N GLU A 583 -43.56 4.97 -39.52
CA GLU A 583 -44.18 5.52 -40.73
C GLU A 583 -43.12 5.95 -41.75
N GLU A 584 -43.26 5.49 -43.01
CA GLU A 584 -42.41 5.91 -44.13
C GLU A 584 -42.79 7.31 -44.61
N ASN A 585 -41.78 8.17 -44.78
CA ASN A 585 -41.90 9.48 -45.40
C ASN A 585 -41.21 9.45 -46.77
N THR A 586 -41.68 10.25 -47.73
CA THR A 586 -41.16 10.25 -49.11
C THR A 586 -40.95 11.66 -49.65
N LYS A 587 -39.98 11.81 -50.55
CA LYS A 587 -39.76 13.03 -51.32
C LYS A 587 -39.27 12.65 -52.72
N GLU A 588 -39.98 13.15 -53.72
CA GLU A 588 -39.76 12.81 -55.13
C GLU A 588 -39.14 13.99 -55.89
N SER A 589 -38.70 13.72 -57.13
CA SER A 589 -38.21 14.75 -58.06
C SER A 589 -36.97 15.52 -57.56
N LEU A 590 -35.99 14.80 -57.02
CA LEU A 590 -34.71 15.39 -56.63
C LEU A 590 -34.01 16.06 -57.82
N GLN A 591 -33.40 17.21 -57.57
CA GLN A 591 -32.69 18.03 -58.55
C GLN A 591 -31.19 17.96 -58.30
N THR A 592 -30.41 18.03 -59.38
CA THR A 592 -28.95 18.12 -59.31
C THR A 592 -28.53 19.35 -58.51
N GLY A 593 -27.55 19.17 -57.62
CA GLY A 593 -27.04 20.22 -56.74
C GLY A 593 -27.65 20.22 -55.33
N GLN A 594 -28.80 19.55 -55.12
CA GLN A 594 -29.42 19.45 -53.79
C GLN A 594 -28.53 18.64 -52.83
N ILE A 595 -28.52 19.05 -51.55
CA ILE A 595 -27.66 18.49 -50.51
C ILE A 595 -28.52 17.97 -49.36
N ILE A 596 -28.17 16.79 -48.86
CA ILE A 596 -28.73 16.20 -47.64
C ILE A 596 -27.59 16.06 -46.63
N PHE A 597 -27.78 16.60 -45.44
CA PHE A 597 -26.85 16.52 -44.33
C PHE A 597 -27.51 15.79 -43.16
N LEU A 598 -26.79 14.83 -42.60
CA LEU A 598 -27.17 14.10 -41.40
C LEU A 598 -26.04 14.19 -40.39
N SER A 599 -26.39 14.28 -39.12
CA SER A 599 -25.41 14.17 -38.05
C SER A 599 -26.04 13.66 -36.77
N THR A 600 -25.21 13.10 -35.89
CA THR A 600 -25.50 12.94 -34.48
C THR A 600 -25.41 14.29 -33.77
N ASP A 601 -25.97 14.37 -32.56
CA ASP A 601 -26.09 15.62 -31.80
C ASP A 601 -24.74 16.19 -31.33
N GLY A 602 -23.72 15.35 -31.21
CA GLY A 602 -22.36 15.76 -30.91
C GLY A 602 -21.83 16.89 -31.80
N ILE A 603 -22.31 17.07 -33.05
CA ILE A 603 -21.86 18.19 -33.89
C ILE A 603 -22.35 19.56 -33.40
N TRP A 604 -23.64 19.70 -33.09
CA TRP A 604 -24.22 21.01 -32.76
C TRP A 604 -24.19 21.27 -31.26
N GLU A 605 -24.06 20.22 -30.44
CA GLU A 605 -23.82 20.33 -29.00
C GLU A 605 -22.34 20.54 -28.65
N ALA A 606 -21.41 20.33 -29.59
CA ALA A 606 -19.98 20.59 -29.41
C ALA A 606 -19.72 22.00 -28.86
N ARG A 607 -18.88 22.09 -27.82
CA ARG A 607 -18.62 23.33 -27.09
C ARG A 607 -17.23 23.90 -27.33
N ASN A 608 -17.14 25.23 -27.36
CA ASN A 608 -15.85 25.95 -27.27
C ASN A 608 -15.37 26.09 -25.81
N GLN A 609 -14.20 26.70 -25.60
CA GLN A 609 -13.64 26.92 -24.26
C GLN A 609 -14.53 27.80 -23.36
N GLN A 610 -15.40 28.62 -23.95
CA GLN A 610 -16.36 29.48 -23.27
C GLN A 610 -17.66 28.74 -22.92
N GLY A 611 -17.82 27.49 -23.37
CA GLY A 611 -19.00 26.65 -23.15
C GLY A 611 -20.16 26.92 -24.13
N GLU A 612 -19.95 27.71 -25.18
CA GLU A 612 -20.93 28.00 -26.23
C GLU A 612 -21.01 26.82 -27.20
N MET A 613 -22.21 26.49 -27.66
CA MET A 613 -22.47 25.40 -28.60
C MET A 613 -22.21 25.81 -30.06
N PHE A 614 -21.75 24.87 -30.88
CA PHE A 614 -21.50 25.09 -32.31
C PHE A 614 -22.78 25.44 -33.09
N GLY A 615 -23.90 24.76 -32.74
CA GLY A 615 -25.24 25.08 -33.24
C GLY A 615 -25.53 24.72 -34.70
N LYS A 616 -26.82 24.58 -35.04
CA LYS A 616 -27.28 24.28 -36.40
C LYS A 616 -27.11 25.44 -37.39
N GLU A 617 -27.19 26.68 -36.92
CA GLU A 617 -27.06 27.87 -37.78
C GLU A 617 -25.70 27.90 -38.51
N THR A 618 -24.62 27.55 -37.80
CA THR A 618 -23.28 27.43 -38.38
C THR A 618 -23.24 26.39 -39.51
N ILE A 619 -23.96 25.27 -39.36
CA ILE A 619 -24.06 24.25 -40.40
C ILE A 619 -24.81 24.78 -41.62
N TYR A 620 -25.93 25.49 -41.44
CA TYR A 620 -26.65 26.11 -42.56
C TYR A 620 -25.76 27.08 -43.36
N ASP A 621 -24.98 27.91 -42.68
CA ASP A 621 -24.06 28.86 -43.32
C ASP A 621 -22.94 28.16 -44.09
N ILE A 622 -22.39 27.06 -43.53
CA ILE A 622 -21.38 26.24 -44.21
C ILE A 622 -21.97 25.57 -45.45
N LEU A 623 -23.16 24.96 -45.35
CA LEU A 623 -23.84 24.32 -46.48
C LEU A 623 -24.14 25.32 -47.60
N ARG A 624 -24.65 26.51 -47.26
CA ARG A 624 -24.92 27.59 -48.22
C ARG A 624 -23.65 28.01 -48.96
N SER A 625 -22.58 28.30 -48.21
CA SER A 625 -21.32 28.84 -48.74
C SER A 625 -20.52 27.82 -49.56
N ASN A 626 -20.68 26.52 -49.29
CA ASN A 626 -19.91 25.44 -49.91
C ASN A 626 -20.74 24.57 -50.87
N SER A 627 -21.97 24.98 -51.19
CA SER A 627 -22.90 24.21 -52.01
C SER A 627 -22.41 23.83 -53.41
N ALA A 628 -21.44 24.58 -53.96
CA ALA A 628 -20.80 24.24 -55.23
C ALA A 628 -19.79 23.07 -55.13
N LEU A 629 -19.28 22.77 -53.95
CA LEU A 629 -18.24 21.75 -53.72
C LEU A 629 -18.83 20.32 -53.67
N GLY A 630 -17.97 19.30 -53.76
CA GLY A 630 -18.37 17.91 -53.55
C GLY A 630 -18.71 17.62 -52.08
N ALA A 631 -19.36 16.49 -51.83
CA ALA A 631 -19.81 16.09 -50.50
C ALA A 631 -18.65 15.95 -49.51
N ASN A 632 -17.51 15.43 -49.97
CA ASN A 632 -16.32 15.29 -49.12
C ASN A 632 -15.69 16.64 -48.78
N GLU A 633 -15.64 17.58 -49.71
CA GLU A 633 -15.14 18.93 -49.45
C GLU A 633 -16.05 19.70 -48.48
N ILE A 634 -17.37 19.54 -48.60
CA ILE A 634 -18.34 20.09 -47.63
C ILE A 634 -18.11 19.48 -46.24
N LEU A 635 -17.96 18.16 -46.16
CA LEU A 635 -17.68 17.46 -44.91
C LEU A 635 -16.38 17.97 -44.26
N VAL A 636 -15.32 18.16 -45.05
CA VAL A 636 -14.04 18.71 -44.57
C VAL A 636 -14.22 20.14 -44.06
N ALA A 637 -14.96 20.99 -44.79
CA ALA A 637 -15.22 22.38 -44.38
C ALA A 637 -15.97 22.46 -43.03
N ILE A 638 -16.91 21.53 -42.78
CA ILE A 638 -17.60 21.41 -41.49
C ILE A 638 -16.61 21.08 -40.38
N LEU A 639 -15.79 20.04 -40.56
CA LEU A 639 -14.83 19.59 -39.55
C LEU A 639 -13.73 20.61 -39.25
N GLU A 640 -13.20 21.29 -40.26
CA GLU A 640 -12.21 22.36 -40.06
C GLU A 640 -12.80 23.59 -39.36
N THR A 641 -14.09 23.84 -39.54
CA THR A 641 -14.78 24.93 -38.82
C THR A 641 -15.06 24.55 -37.38
N LEU A 642 -15.44 23.28 -37.13
CA LEU A 642 -15.59 22.75 -35.79
C LEU A 642 -14.28 22.77 -34.99
N ASP A 643 -13.18 22.30 -35.59
CA ASP A 643 -11.87 22.27 -34.94
C ASP A 643 -11.40 23.68 -34.54
N ARG A 644 -11.60 24.65 -35.45
CA ARG A 644 -11.32 26.07 -35.16
C ARG A 644 -12.22 26.64 -34.08
N PHE A 645 -13.48 26.23 -34.01
CA PHE A 645 -14.42 26.68 -32.97
C PHE A 645 -14.06 26.12 -31.59
N GLN A 646 -13.63 24.86 -31.50
CA GLN A 646 -13.31 24.21 -30.23
C GLN A 646 -12.01 24.74 -29.61
N GLU A 647 -11.05 25.24 -30.41
CA GLU A 647 -9.76 25.78 -29.93
C GLU A 647 -9.04 24.84 -28.93
N GLY A 648 -9.09 23.52 -29.18
CA GLY A 648 -8.50 22.50 -28.29
C GLY A 648 -9.34 22.12 -27.07
N ALA A 649 -10.62 22.53 -27.01
CA ALA A 649 -11.60 21.98 -26.07
C ALA A 649 -11.76 20.45 -26.26
N LYS A 650 -12.08 19.74 -25.17
CA LYS A 650 -12.30 18.29 -25.23
C LYS A 650 -13.62 18.03 -25.98
N ILE A 651 -13.61 17.11 -26.92
CA ILE A 651 -14.84 16.56 -27.50
C ILE A 651 -15.58 15.80 -26.39
N GLU A 652 -16.82 16.19 -26.12
CA GLU A 652 -17.65 15.63 -25.04
C GLU A 652 -18.47 14.43 -25.51
N ASP A 653 -18.86 14.39 -26.79
CA ASP A 653 -19.66 13.32 -27.39
C ASP A 653 -19.16 12.93 -28.79
N ASP A 654 -19.51 11.74 -29.25
CA ASP A 654 -19.15 11.29 -30.59
C ASP A 654 -19.78 12.21 -31.66
N ILE A 655 -19.01 12.49 -32.71
CA ILE A 655 -19.46 13.33 -33.82
C ILE A 655 -19.48 12.48 -35.07
N THR A 656 -20.67 12.15 -35.54
CA THR A 656 -20.87 11.40 -36.77
C THR A 656 -21.70 12.21 -37.72
N LEU A 657 -21.22 12.38 -38.95
CA LEU A 657 -21.94 13.12 -39.98
C LEU A 657 -21.83 12.48 -41.36
N VAL A 658 -22.86 12.71 -42.17
CA VAL A 658 -22.99 12.25 -43.54
C VAL A 658 -23.48 13.41 -44.41
N VAL A 659 -22.80 13.66 -45.51
CA VAL A 659 -23.18 14.62 -46.57
C VAL A 659 -23.49 13.82 -47.83
N ILE A 660 -24.63 14.09 -48.45
CA ILE A 660 -25.05 13.50 -49.72
C ILE A 660 -25.39 14.65 -50.67
N LYS A 661 -24.82 14.64 -51.87
CA LYS A 661 -25.11 15.61 -52.91
C LYS A 661 -25.65 14.90 -54.14
N ILE A 662 -26.78 15.38 -54.65
CA ILE A 662 -27.38 14.85 -55.87
C ILE A 662 -26.58 15.39 -57.06
N ILE A 663 -26.00 14.50 -57.86
CA ILE A 663 -25.23 14.84 -59.05
C ILE A 663 -25.95 14.41 -60.34
N GLY A 664 -25.54 14.99 -61.46
CA GLY A 664 -26.21 14.88 -62.76
C GLY A 664 -25.94 13.58 -63.49
#